data_AF-A0A6A6KHV1-F1
#
_entry.id   AF-A0A6A6KHV1-F1
#
_cell.length_a   1.000
_cell.length_b   1.000
_cell.length_c   1.000
_cell.angle_alpha   90.00
_cell.angle_beta   90.00
_cell.angle_gamma   90.00
#
_symmetry.space_group_name_H-M   'P 1'
#
loop_
_entity.id
_entity.type
_entity.pdbx_description
1 polymer ?
#
loop_
_entity_poly.entity_id
_entity_poly.type
_entity_poly.pdbx_seq_one_letter_code
_entity_poly.pdbx_strand_id
1 'polypeptide(L)'
;MASSILFPANSVTGIRSKTPGFMLSGGHRSAAQVVRIPRFFYVRSSLDFLEANVSDMSVNAPKGLFPPEPEHYRGPKLKVAIIGAGLAGMSTAVELLDQGHEVDIYESRTFIGGKVGSFVDRHGNHIEMGLHVFFGCYNNLFRLMKKVGADKNLLVKDHTHTFVNKGGEIGELDFRFPIGAPLHGIRAFLSTNQLKTYDKARNAVALALSPVVRALVDPDGAMKDIRNLDSISFSDWFLSKGGTRMSIQRMWDPVAYALGFIDCDNISARCMLTIFSLFATKTEASLLRMLKGSPDVYLSGPIRKYIEDKGGRFHLRWGCRQIMYDRSADGETYVTGLAMSRSTNKKVVKADAYVAACDVPGIKRLLPSPWRESQFFDNIYELVGVPVVTVQLRYNGWVTELQDLERSRQLRQAIGLDNLLYTPDADFSCFADLALSSPEDYYIEGQGSLLQCVLTPGDPYMPLPNDEIIKRVSKQVLTLFPSSQGLEVIWSSVVKIGQSLYLEGPGKDPFRPDQKTPVKNFFLAGSYTKQDYIDSMEGATLSGRQASAYICDAGEDLVHLNSSDAQDLKACKFNTIYQFGDSISDTGNAIIEFPILPYGRFPYGISVKEATGRPSDGWLMIDYIAQSAGLPLLEPYENPNSNFTQGVDFSVAGVTAVSVDTLIKWDIPPFVTNNSLMVQVDWFNKYLPTFCTNVADCQEKIKSSLFMIGTIGFNDYNLAFGQNKTLEEIKNIMVPGVVQTIIDSVKKIISFGATQVVVTGTFQMGCTPGLLTMFSTNTSAAYDAHGCLKDYNDFFMYHNSHLQVALEGLRKEYPNIHIIYGDIYNALQSILDNFSKLGFKSLTQACCGIGGKYNYSRDRAQGCGQAGVPVCSNPAEYVFWDVAHFTHQANKYLSEWLIKNMLPQLQCA
;
A
#
# COMPACT_ATOMS: atom_id res chain seq x y z
N MET A 1 -3.12 -6.78 50.82
CA MET A 1 -4.21 -5.88 51.28
C MET A 1 -5.32 -6.03 50.24
N ALA A 2 -6.43 -6.71 50.56
CA ALA A 2 -7.66 -6.11 51.10
C ALA A 2 -8.26 -5.01 50.18
N SER A 3 -9.54 -4.91 49.85
CA SER A 3 -10.76 -5.76 49.85
C SER A 3 -11.95 -4.80 49.66
N SER A 4 -13.05 -5.29 49.06
CA SER A 4 -14.45 -4.83 49.21
C SER A 4 -14.92 -3.46 48.64
N ILE A 5 -16.24 -3.19 48.48
CA ILE A 5 -17.28 -3.91 47.69
C ILE A 5 -18.61 -3.08 47.55
N LEU A 6 -19.19 -3.09 46.34
CA LEU A 6 -20.61 -2.98 45.92
C LEU A 6 -21.68 -2.03 46.55
N PHE A 7 -22.52 -1.50 45.63
CA PHE A 7 -24.00 -1.29 45.67
C PHE A 7 -24.67 -0.39 46.74
N PRO A 8 -25.89 0.11 46.42
CA PRO A 8 -27.10 -0.58 46.89
C PRO A 8 -28.17 -0.83 45.81
N ALA A 9 -29.04 -1.81 46.06
CA ALA A 9 -30.29 -2.07 45.34
C ALA A 9 -31.33 -2.66 46.33
N ASN A 10 -32.63 -2.40 46.10
CA ASN A 10 -33.82 -3.15 46.57
C ASN A 10 -35.11 -2.32 46.26
N SER A 11 -36.31 -2.87 46.02
CA SER A 11 -36.71 -4.27 45.76
C SER A 11 -38.19 -4.41 45.30
N VAL A 12 -38.41 -5.14 44.19
CA VAL A 12 -39.34 -6.30 44.03
C VAL A 12 -40.89 -6.15 44.12
N THR A 13 -41.59 -6.99 43.30
CA THR A 13 -43.05 -7.29 43.17
C THR A 13 -43.89 -6.35 42.28
N GLY A 14 -44.92 -6.79 41.51
CA GLY A 14 -45.30 -8.16 41.13
C GLY A 14 -46.79 -8.35 40.74
N ILE A 15 -47.05 -9.12 39.66
CA ILE A 15 -48.30 -9.87 39.36
C ILE A 15 -49.54 -9.16 38.72
N ARG A 16 -49.83 -9.61 37.49
CA ARG A 16 -51.10 -9.84 36.74
C ARG A 16 -52.47 -9.22 37.18
N SER A 17 -53.11 -8.67 36.13
CA SER A 17 -54.53 -8.87 35.69
C SER A 17 -55.69 -8.21 36.45
N LYS A 18 -56.48 -7.38 35.75
CA LYS A 18 -57.79 -7.74 35.15
C LYS A 18 -58.48 -6.52 34.48
N THR A 19 -59.15 -6.76 33.35
CA THR A 19 -60.22 -5.91 32.79
C THR A 19 -61.49 -6.00 33.67
N PRO A 20 -62.31 -4.94 33.74
CA PRO A 20 -63.40 -4.66 32.78
C PRO A 20 -63.44 -3.16 32.38
N GLY A 21 -64.35 -2.63 31.55
CA GLY A 21 -65.49 -3.17 30.78
C GLY A 21 -66.20 -2.01 30.06
N PHE A 22 -66.94 -2.29 28.98
CA PHE A 22 -67.60 -1.30 28.12
C PHE A 22 -68.65 -0.42 28.83
N MET A 23 -68.79 0.84 28.39
CA MET A 23 -70.11 1.36 27.98
C MET A 23 -70.03 2.53 26.98
N LEU A 24 -71.05 2.66 26.14
CA LEU A 24 -71.13 3.57 24.98
C LEU A 24 -72.14 4.71 25.19
N SER A 25 -71.79 5.92 24.78
CA SER A 25 -72.66 6.95 24.17
C SER A 25 -71.75 8.01 23.52
N GLY A 26 -72.11 8.74 22.46
CA GLY A 26 -73.36 8.82 21.73
C GLY A 26 -73.54 10.27 21.22
N GLY A 27 -72.92 10.62 20.09
CA GLY A 27 -72.89 12.00 19.57
C GLY A 27 -73.01 12.04 18.04
N HIS A 28 -73.76 13.00 17.51
CA HIS A 28 -74.30 12.96 16.14
C HIS A 28 -73.33 13.36 15.02
N ARG A 29 -73.66 12.88 13.81
CA ARG A 29 -73.03 13.22 12.53
C ARG A 29 -73.53 14.56 11.99
N SER A 30 -72.64 15.31 11.36
CA SER A 30 -72.96 16.10 10.16
C SER A 30 -72.03 15.65 9.03
N ALA A 31 -72.50 15.72 7.78
CA ALA A 31 -71.87 15.03 6.65
C ALA A 31 -71.21 15.98 5.65
N ALA A 32 -70.00 15.62 5.21
CA ALA A 32 -69.41 16.07 3.96
C ALA A 32 -69.05 14.83 3.13
N GLN A 33 -69.49 14.79 1.86
CA GLN A 33 -69.33 13.62 0.99
C GLN A 33 -67.89 13.47 0.53
N VAL A 34 -67.23 12.37 0.92
CA VAL A 34 -65.98 11.92 0.30
C VAL A 34 -66.33 11.08 -0.94
N VAL A 35 -66.04 11.62 -2.12
CA VAL A 35 -66.10 10.87 -3.39
C VAL A 35 -65.02 9.79 -3.35
N ARG A 36 -65.42 8.52 -3.51
CA ARG A 36 -64.48 7.38 -3.54
C ARG A 36 -63.70 7.35 -4.85
N ILE A 37 -62.40 7.61 -4.78
CA ILE A 37 -61.42 7.22 -5.82
C ILE A 37 -60.98 5.76 -5.52
N PRO A 38 -60.78 4.88 -6.52
CA PRO A 38 -60.40 3.49 -6.28
C PRO A 38 -59.03 3.37 -5.61
N ARG A 39 -58.90 2.49 -4.61
CA ARG A 39 -57.61 2.13 -4.03
C ARG A 39 -56.80 1.30 -5.02
N PHE A 40 -55.83 1.92 -5.68
CA PHE A 40 -54.65 1.17 -6.14
C PHE A 40 -53.88 0.67 -4.91
N PHE A 41 -53.61 -0.64 -4.85
CA PHE A 41 -52.73 -1.22 -3.83
C PHE A 41 -51.30 -0.78 -4.14
N TYR A 42 -50.79 0.20 -3.39
CA TYR A 42 -49.43 0.70 -3.57
C TYR A 42 -48.41 -0.32 -3.07
N VAL A 43 -47.42 -0.62 -3.92
CA VAL A 43 -46.31 -1.54 -3.66
C VAL A 43 -45.24 -0.83 -2.80
N ARG A 44 -45.64 -0.37 -1.61
CA ARG A 44 -44.76 0.38 -0.69
C ARG A 44 -43.89 -0.56 0.15
N SER A 45 -44.45 -1.69 0.59
CA SER A 45 -43.77 -2.65 1.47
C SER A 45 -42.60 -3.43 0.84
N SER A 46 -42.45 -3.43 -0.48
CA SER A 46 -41.29 -4.07 -1.13
C SER A 46 -40.10 -3.12 -1.29
N LEU A 47 -40.33 -1.80 -1.34
CA LEU A 47 -39.25 -0.81 -1.34
C LEU A 47 -38.54 -0.81 0.01
N ASP A 48 -39.29 -0.75 1.12
CA ASP A 48 -38.76 -0.87 2.48
C ASP A 48 -37.96 -2.18 2.68
N PHE A 49 -38.39 -3.29 2.05
CA PHE A 49 -37.71 -4.59 2.12
C PHE A 49 -36.46 -4.67 1.22
N LEU A 50 -36.45 -3.95 0.10
CA LEU A 50 -35.29 -3.82 -0.78
C LEU A 50 -34.23 -2.87 -0.18
N GLU A 51 -34.63 -1.84 0.56
CA GLU A 51 -33.71 -0.98 1.33
C GLU A 51 -33.00 -1.73 2.45
N ALA A 52 -33.69 -2.63 3.16
CA ALA A 52 -33.12 -3.38 4.28
C ALA A 52 -32.03 -4.38 3.89
N ASN A 53 -32.08 -4.94 2.66
CA ASN A 53 -31.21 -6.05 2.24
C ASN A 53 -29.98 -5.64 1.42
N VAL A 54 -29.79 -4.35 1.09
CA VAL A 54 -28.66 -3.85 0.27
C VAL A 54 -27.29 -4.05 0.95
N SER A 55 -27.23 -4.46 2.21
CA SER A 55 -25.96 -4.63 2.95
C SER A 55 -25.47 -6.07 3.15
N ASP A 56 -26.24 -7.11 2.77
CA ASP A 56 -25.76 -8.50 2.91
C ASP A 56 -25.34 -9.11 1.57
N MET A 57 -24.05 -8.93 1.28
CA MET A 57 -23.36 -9.50 0.12
C MET A 57 -22.54 -10.74 0.47
N SER A 58 -22.68 -11.29 1.69
CA SER A 58 -21.82 -12.36 2.20
C SER A 58 -22.00 -13.72 1.50
N VAL A 59 -23.07 -13.88 0.70
CA VAL A 59 -23.43 -15.16 0.05
C VAL A 59 -23.32 -15.06 -1.48
N ASN A 60 -22.57 -16.00 -2.07
CA ASN A 60 -22.43 -16.28 -3.50
C ASN A 60 -21.86 -15.16 -4.42
N ALA A 61 -21.25 -14.13 -3.87
CA ALA A 61 -20.61 -13.08 -4.67
C ALA A 61 -19.16 -13.46 -5.09
N PRO A 62 -18.69 -13.13 -6.31
CA PRO A 62 -17.31 -13.44 -6.75
C PRO A 62 -16.27 -12.82 -5.82
N LYS A 63 -15.33 -13.63 -5.33
CA LYS A 63 -14.40 -13.25 -4.24
C LYS A 63 -13.53 -12.02 -4.55
N GLY A 64 -13.29 -11.71 -5.82
CA GLY A 64 -12.49 -10.56 -6.26
C GLY A 64 -13.24 -9.22 -6.37
N LEU A 65 -14.58 -9.24 -6.47
CA LEU A 65 -15.39 -8.00 -6.54
C LEU A 65 -15.64 -7.41 -5.14
N PHE A 66 -15.62 -8.27 -4.11
CA PHE A 66 -15.97 -7.94 -2.73
C PHE A 66 -14.85 -8.35 -1.78
N PRO A 67 -13.71 -7.62 -1.77
CA PRO A 67 -12.64 -7.92 -0.83
C PRO A 67 -13.16 -7.79 0.61
N PRO A 68 -12.73 -8.68 1.54
CA PRO A 68 -13.10 -8.61 2.94
C PRO A 68 -12.59 -7.32 3.59
N GLU A 69 -13.20 -6.90 4.71
CA GLU A 69 -12.66 -5.75 5.47
C GLU A 69 -11.17 -5.99 5.78
N PRO A 70 -10.29 -4.99 5.57
CA PRO A 70 -8.86 -5.17 5.82
C PRO A 70 -8.62 -5.58 7.27
N GLU A 71 -7.71 -6.53 7.49
CA GLU A 71 -7.26 -6.82 8.85
C GLU A 71 -6.64 -5.56 9.49
N HIS A 72 -6.69 -5.47 10.82
CA HIS A 72 -6.08 -4.32 11.49
C HIS A 72 -4.56 -4.39 11.35
N TYR A 73 -4.01 -3.36 10.70
CA TYR A 73 -2.59 -3.22 10.45
C TYR A 73 -1.80 -3.13 11.76
N ARG A 74 -0.71 -3.90 11.86
CA ARG A 74 0.12 -4.00 13.08
C ARG A 74 1.56 -3.52 12.90
N GLY A 75 1.93 -3.08 11.71
CA GLY A 75 3.27 -2.57 11.42
C GLY A 75 3.46 -1.10 11.82
N PRO A 76 4.56 -0.46 11.41
CA PRO A 76 4.88 0.90 11.82
C PRO A 76 3.98 1.97 11.18
N LYS A 77 3.73 3.06 11.91
CA LYS A 77 2.90 4.18 11.43
C LYS A 77 3.57 4.94 10.28
N LEU A 78 3.08 4.71 9.06
CA LEU A 78 3.43 5.44 7.85
C LEU A 78 2.86 6.87 7.79
N LYS A 79 3.61 7.76 7.11
CA LYS A 79 3.17 9.01 6.49
C LYS A 79 2.89 8.78 5.02
N VAL A 80 1.74 9.23 4.53
CA VAL A 80 1.31 9.00 3.14
C VAL A 80 0.90 10.31 2.46
N ALA A 81 1.49 10.59 1.30
CA ALA A 81 1.16 11.75 0.47
C ALA A 81 0.33 11.32 -0.75
N ILE A 82 -0.91 11.79 -0.83
CA ILE A 82 -1.86 11.45 -1.90
C ILE A 82 -2.00 12.65 -2.84
N ILE A 83 -1.84 12.44 -4.15
CA ILE A 83 -2.02 13.45 -5.20
C ILE A 83 -3.38 13.23 -5.87
N GLY A 84 -4.30 14.18 -5.68
CA GLY A 84 -5.67 14.15 -6.21
C GLY A 84 -6.71 13.91 -5.12
N ALA A 85 -7.64 14.85 -4.94
CA ALA A 85 -8.76 14.74 -4.00
C ALA A 85 -10.05 14.22 -4.68
N GLY A 86 -9.90 13.36 -5.68
CA GLY A 86 -11.02 12.59 -6.26
C GLY A 86 -11.47 11.46 -5.33
N LEU A 87 -12.58 10.80 -5.69
CA LEU A 87 -13.17 9.72 -4.89
C LEU A 87 -12.16 8.58 -4.58
N ALA A 88 -11.28 8.24 -5.52
CA ALA A 88 -10.23 7.24 -5.30
C ALA A 88 -9.23 7.67 -4.20
N GLY A 89 -8.69 8.90 -4.29
CA GLY A 89 -7.72 9.41 -3.31
C GLY A 89 -8.33 9.63 -1.92
N MET A 90 -9.59 10.05 -1.86
CA MET A 90 -10.32 10.15 -0.59
C MET A 90 -10.65 8.77 -0.02
N SER A 91 -10.97 7.77 -0.85
CA SER A 91 -11.13 6.39 -0.39
C SER A 91 -9.83 5.83 0.20
N THR A 92 -8.69 6.02 -0.49
CA THR A 92 -7.37 5.64 0.05
C THR A 92 -7.08 6.32 1.39
N ALA A 93 -7.39 7.62 1.51
CA ALA A 93 -7.19 8.35 2.75
C ALA A 93 -8.03 7.80 3.92
N VAL A 94 -9.31 7.50 3.70
CA VAL A 94 -10.19 6.93 4.73
C VAL A 94 -9.66 5.60 5.25
N GLU A 95 -9.29 4.67 4.36
CA GLU A 95 -8.78 3.36 4.80
C GLU A 95 -7.42 3.48 5.53
N LEU A 96 -6.50 4.32 5.05
CA LEU A 96 -5.21 4.51 5.70
C LEU A 96 -5.33 5.19 7.08
N LEU A 97 -6.24 6.16 7.23
CA LEU A 97 -6.51 6.82 8.52
C LEU A 97 -7.16 5.87 9.53
N ASP A 98 -7.99 4.94 9.08
CA ASP A 98 -8.56 3.88 9.93
C ASP A 98 -7.50 2.89 10.42
N GLN A 99 -6.43 2.68 9.66
CA GLN A 99 -5.24 1.91 10.07
C GLN A 99 -4.23 2.74 10.89
N GLY A 100 -4.57 4.00 11.23
CA GLY A 100 -3.77 4.84 12.13
C GLY A 100 -2.63 5.62 11.47
N HIS A 101 -2.51 5.59 10.14
CA HIS A 101 -1.49 6.33 9.39
C HIS A 101 -1.66 7.86 9.45
N GLU A 102 -0.64 8.60 9.03
CA GLU A 102 -0.70 10.04 8.81
C GLU A 102 -0.88 10.33 7.32
N VAL A 103 -1.90 11.11 6.93
CA VAL A 103 -2.27 11.29 5.51
C VAL A 103 -2.41 12.78 5.14
N ASP A 104 -1.66 13.20 4.12
CA ASP A 104 -1.79 14.50 3.46
C ASP A 104 -2.30 14.32 2.01
N ILE A 105 -3.42 14.96 1.68
CA ILE A 105 -4.04 14.94 0.34
C ILE A 105 -3.79 16.27 -0.35
N TYR A 106 -3.20 16.22 -1.55
CA TYR A 106 -2.83 17.39 -2.35
C TYR A 106 -3.72 17.51 -3.57
N GLU A 107 -4.43 18.64 -3.70
CA GLU A 107 -5.31 18.90 -4.85
C GLU A 107 -4.89 20.20 -5.55
N SER A 108 -4.78 20.11 -6.87
CA SER A 108 -4.45 21.21 -7.77
C SER A 108 -5.53 22.29 -7.85
N ARG A 109 -6.80 21.90 -7.67
CA ARG A 109 -7.99 22.74 -7.75
C ARG A 109 -8.32 23.41 -6.40
N THR A 110 -9.34 24.26 -6.43
CA THR A 110 -9.93 24.93 -5.26
C THR A 110 -11.02 24.10 -4.56
N PHE A 111 -11.40 22.95 -5.13
CA PHE A 111 -12.47 22.06 -4.68
C PHE A 111 -12.04 20.59 -4.85
N ILE A 112 -12.78 19.67 -4.23
CA ILE A 112 -12.49 18.22 -4.21
C ILE A 112 -13.49 17.42 -5.08
N GLY A 113 -13.47 16.09 -5.00
CA GLY A 113 -14.38 15.20 -5.74
C GLY A 113 -13.92 14.90 -7.17
N GLY A 114 -13.13 15.78 -7.79
CA GLY A 114 -12.53 15.53 -9.10
C GLY A 114 -13.59 15.48 -10.20
N LYS A 115 -13.87 14.28 -10.75
CA LYS A 115 -14.95 14.05 -11.73
C LYS A 115 -16.34 13.97 -11.06
N VAL A 116 -16.41 13.58 -9.79
CA VAL A 116 -17.64 13.56 -8.98
C VAL A 116 -17.82 14.85 -8.15
N GLY A 117 -17.09 15.91 -8.51
CA GLY A 117 -17.18 17.19 -7.81
C GLY A 117 -18.38 18.02 -8.27
N SER A 118 -18.77 18.97 -7.43
CA SER A 118 -19.65 20.09 -7.78
C SER A 118 -19.11 21.37 -7.14
N PHE A 119 -19.56 22.53 -7.62
CA PHE A 119 -19.23 23.83 -7.03
C PHE A 119 -20.40 24.79 -7.18
N VAL A 120 -20.47 25.81 -6.32
CA VAL A 120 -21.55 26.81 -6.34
C VAL A 120 -21.10 28.04 -7.16
N ASP A 121 -21.96 28.52 -8.05
CA ASP A 121 -21.73 29.74 -8.82
C ASP A 121 -22.00 31.01 -7.98
N ARG A 122 -21.66 32.19 -8.53
CA ARG A 122 -21.87 33.48 -7.87
C ARG A 122 -23.34 33.85 -7.62
N HIS A 123 -24.29 33.08 -8.16
CA HIS A 123 -25.74 33.25 -8.03
C HIS A 123 -26.36 32.18 -7.10
N GLY A 124 -25.55 31.31 -6.49
CA GLY A 124 -26.02 30.24 -5.60
C GLY A 124 -26.41 28.94 -6.30
N ASN A 125 -26.19 28.80 -7.62
CA ASN A 125 -26.52 27.57 -8.33
C ASN A 125 -25.40 26.54 -8.21
N HIS A 126 -25.75 25.31 -7.88
CA HIS A 126 -24.82 24.20 -7.82
C HIS A 126 -24.56 23.64 -9.23
N ILE A 127 -23.30 23.66 -9.66
CA ILE A 127 -22.84 23.14 -10.95
C ILE A 127 -22.12 21.81 -10.72
N GLU A 128 -22.61 20.72 -11.32
CA GLU A 128 -21.95 19.42 -11.27
C GLU A 128 -20.95 19.24 -12.42
N MET A 129 -19.90 18.45 -12.19
CA MET A 129 -18.97 18.05 -13.24
C MET A 129 -19.55 17.02 -14.23
N GLY A 130 -20.67 16.37 -13.88
CA GLY A 130 -21.37 15.35 -14.66
C GLY A 130 -22.58 14.82 -13.89
N LEU A 131 -23.47 14.04 -14.53
CA LEU A 131 -24.61 13.42 -13.86
C LEU A 131 -24.21 12.11 -13.17
N HIS A 132 -24.40 12.03 -11.86
CA HIS A 132 -23.97 10.89 -11.05
C HIS A 132 -25.17 10.08 -10.53
N VAL A 133 -25.20 8.79 -10.85
CA VAL A 133 -26.24 7.85 -10.43
C VAL A 133 -25.61 6.66 -9.74
N PHE A 134 -26.28 6.15 -8.71
CA PHE A 134 -25.77 5.17 -7.78
C PHE A 134 -26.53 3.86 -7.95
N PHE A 135 -25.90 2.87 -8.58
CA PHE A 135 -26.49 1.54 -8.77
C PHE A 135 -26.43 0.72 -7.48
N GLY A 136 -27.39 -0.18 -7.26
CA GLY A 136 -27.39 -1.05 -6.09
C GLY A 136 -26.18 -1.99 -5.99
N CYS A 137 -25.44 -2.21 -7.08
CA CYS A 137 -24.20 -2.99 -7.08
C CYS A 137 -22.93 -2.21 -6.63
N TYR A 138 -23.04 -0.94 -6.25
CA TYR A 138 -21.93 -0.07 -5.82
C TYR A 138 -21.55 -0.30 -4.34
N ASN A 139 -20.97 -1.46 -4.06
CA ASN A 139 -20.79 -1.96 -2.70
C ASN A 139 -19.65 -1.29 -1.94
N ASN A 140 -18.51 -1.05 -2.58
CA ASN A 140 -17.37 -0.37 -1.96
C ASN A 140 -17.71 1.10 -1.67
N LEU A 141 -18.46 1.76 -2.56
CA LEU A 141 -18.97 3.11 -2.37
C LEU A 141 -20.05 3.18 -1.28
N PHE A 142 -21.04 2.28 -1.26
CA PHE A 142 -22.05 2.30 -0.19
C PHE A 142 -21.47 1.95 1.18
N ARG A 143 -20.48 1.05 1.25
CA ARG A 143 -19.68 0.79 2.45
C ARG A 143 -18.93 2.05 2.91
N LEU A 144 -18.28 2.78 1.99
CA LEU A 144 -17.62 4.05 2.29
C LEU A 144 -18.63 5.11 2.78
N MET A 145 -19.76 5.27 2.08
CA MET A 145 -20.82 6.22 2.46
C MET A 145 -21.37 5.89 3.84
N LYS A 146 -21.63 4.62 4.16
CA LYS A 146 -22.05 4.18 5.50
C LYS A 146 -20.98 4.44 6.56
N LYS A 147 -19.69 4.19 6.25
CA LYS A 147 -18.55 4.49 7.14
C LYS A 147 -18.46 5.98 7.51
N VAL A 148 -18.78 6.88 6.58
CA VAL A 148 -18.74 8.35 6.79
C VAL A 148 -20.10 8.97 7.15
N GLY A 149 -21.16 8.17 7.33
CA GLY A 149 -22.52 8.65 7.68
C GLY A 149 -23.29 9.35 6.54
N ALA A 150 -22.91 9.09 5.29
CA ALA A 150 -23.55 9.62 4.07
C ALA A 150 -24.55 8.65 3.42
N ASP A 151 -24.74 7.44 3.94
CA ASP A 151 -25.68 6.42 3.43
C ASP A 151 -27.11 6.97 3.27
N LYS A 152 -27.55 7.79 4.23
CA LYS A 152 -28.87 8.44 4.23
C LYS A 152 -29.04 9.57 3.22
N ASN A 153 -28.00 9.90 2.46
CA ASN A 153 -28.07 10.94 1.42
C ASN A 153 -28.53 10.38 0.06
N LEU A 154 -28.75 9.07 -0.06
CA LEU A 154 -29.23 8.43 -1.29
C LEU A 154 -30.76 8.36 -1.30
N LEU A 155 -31.38 8.88 -2.36
CA LEU A 155 -32.80 8.74 -2.64
C LEU A 155 -33.00 7.56 -3.58
N VAL A 156 -33.67 6.51 -3.10
CA VAL A 156 -34.12 5.39 -3.92
C VAL A 156 -35.15 5.88 -4.94
N LYS A 157 -34.98 5.47 -6.19
CA LYS A 157 -35.92 5.76 -7.29
C LYS A 157 -36.69 4.50 -7.67
N ASP A 158 -37.72 4.68 -8.50
CA ASP A 158 -38.48 3.56 -9.03
C ASP A 158 -37.56 2.58 -9.77
N HIS A 159 -37.82 1.28 -9.60
CA HIS A 159 -37.00 0.21 -10.18
C HIS A 159 -37.30 0.01 -11.67
N THR A 160 -37.13 1.09 -12.43
CA THR A 160 -37.41 1.21 -13.86
C THR A 160 -36.23 1.91 -14.54
N HIS A 161 -35.84 1.45 -15.72
CA HIS A 161 -35.03 2.27 -16.62
C HIS A 161 -35.97 2.90 -17.65
N THR A 162 -36.12 4.22 -17.58
CA THR A 162 -37.15 4.97 -18.29
C THR A 162 -36.56 5.72 -19.48
N PHE A 163 -37.04 5.38 -20.68
CA PHE A 163 -36.64 5.96 -21.95
C PHE A 163 -37.68 6.98 -22.40
N VAL A 164 -37.28 8.24 -22.58
CA VAL A 164 -38.13 9.30 -23.14
C VAL A 164 -37.88 9.36 -24.63
N ASN A 165 -38.87 8.92 -25.41
CA ASN A 165 -38.83 8.98 -26.87
C ASN A 165 -39.46 10.29 -27.36
N LYS A 166 -39.17 10.66 -28.60
CA LYS A 166 -39.65 11.91 -29.21
C LYS A 166 -41.18 12.04 -29.13
N GLY A 167 -41.66 13.16 -28.59
CA GLY A 167 -43.10 13.41 -28.42
C GLY A 167 -43.68 12.94 -27.08
N GLY A 168 -42.85 12.68 -26.08
CA GLY A 168 -43.28 12.31 -24.72
C GLY A 168 -43.65 10.84 -24.53
N GLU A 169 -43.36 9.99 -25.53
CA GLU A 169 -43.65 8.56 -25.44
C GLU A 169 -42.65 7.85 -24.52
N ILE A 170 -43.15 7.28 -23.42
CA ILE A 170 -42.32 6.59 -22.42
C ILE A 170 -42.15 5.11 -22.76
N GLY A 171 -40.90 4.68 -22.94
CA GLY A 171 -40.49 3.28 -22.95
C GLY A 171 -39.87 2.88 -21.60
N GLU A 172 -40.09 1.65 -21.14
CA GLU A 172 -39.54 1.19 -19.85
C GLU A 172 -38.92 -0.21 -19.92
N LEU A 173 -37.86 -0.41 -19.14
CA LEU A 173 -37.52 -1.71 -18.57
C LEU A 173 -37.98 -1.71 -17.11
N ASP A 174 -39.14 -2.30 -16.83
CA ASP A 174 -39.75 -2.33 -15.49
C ASP A 174 -39.34 -3.60 -14.72
N PHE A 175 -38.53 -3.42 -13.68
CA PHE A 175 -38.04 -4.48 -12.81
C PHE A 175 -38.88 -4.63 -11.52
N ARG A 176 -39.97 -3.85 -11.35
CA ARG A 176 -40.91 -3.93 -10.21
C ARG A 176 -41.75 -5.21 -10.29
N PHE A 177 -41.18 -6.32 -9.84
CA PHE A 177 -41.81 -7.64 -9.83
C PHE A 177 -41.67 -8.32 -8.45
N PRO A 178 -42.72 -9.01 -7.92
CA PRO A 178 -42.63 -9.64 -6.60
C PRO A 178 -41.61 -10.78 -6.47
N ILE A 179 -41.05 -11.27 -7.58
CA ILE A 179 -39.99 -12.28 -7.59
C ILE A 179 -38.74 -11.60 -8.14
N GLY A 180 -37.64 -11.65 -7.39
CA GLY A 180 -36.40 -10.91 -7.69
C GLY A 180 -35.55 -11.49 -8.83
N ALA A 181 -34.24 -11.28 -8.75
CA ALA A 181 -33.27 -11.78 -9.72
C ALA A 181 -33.29 -13.33 -9.84
N PRO A 182 -33.16 -13.90 -11.05
CA PRO A 182 -33.10 -13.23 -12.37
C PRO A 182 -34.49 -12.89 -12.97
N LEU A 183 -35.59 -13.36 -12.35
CA LEU A 183 -36.93 -13.39 -12.95
C LEU A 183 -37.53 -12.00 -13.22
N HIS A 184 -37.30 -11.02 -12.35
CA HIS A 184 -37.69 -9.62 -12.61
C HIS A 184 -37.05 -9.03 -13.88
N GLY A 185 -35.79 -9.35 -14.17
CA GLY A 185 -35.08 -8.86 -15.36
C GLY A 185 -35.55 -9.56 -16.64
N ILE A 186 -35.74 -10.88 -16.57
CA ILE A 186 -36.37 -11.65 -17.66
C ILE A 186 -37.75 -11.06 -17.98
N ARG A 187 -38.56 -10.76 -16.96
CA ARG A 187 -39.84 -10.06 -17.15
C ARG A 187 -39.62 -8.69 -17.81
N ALA A 188 -38.76 -7.83 -17.27
CA ALA A 188 -38.52 -6.48 -17.79
C ALA A 188 -38.19 -6.47 -19.29
N PHE A 189 -37.25 -7.31 -19.73
CA PHE A 189 -36.86 -7.41 -21.14
C PHE A 189 -37.94 -8.03 -22.04
N LEU A 190 -38.82 -8.89 -21.51
CA LEU A 190 -39.96 -9.45 -22.26
C LEU A 190 -41.18 -8.51 -22.26
N SER A 191 -41.39 -7.69 -21.23
CA SER A 191 -42.53 -6.76 -21.14
C SER A 191 -42.26 -5.40 -21.75
N THR A 192 -41.00 -4.98 -21.91
CA THR A 192 -40.63 -3.64 -22.40
C THR A 192 -41.40 -3.18 -23.64
N ASN A 193 -41.86 -1.94 -23.65
CA ASN A 193 -42.48 -1.27 -24.79
C ASN A 193 -41.47 -0.47 -25.62
N GLN A 194 -40.21 -0.35 -25.19
CA GLN A 194 -39.14 0.36 -25.92
C GLN A 194 -38.73 -0.34 -27.23
N LEU A 195 -38.98 -1.66 -27.34
CA LEU A 195 -38.65 -2.47 -28.51
C LEU A 195 -39.90 -3.11 -29.13
N LYS A 196 -39.91 -3.13 -30.47
CA LYS A 196 -40.93 -3.85 -31.26
C LYS A 196 -40.78 -5.37 -31.07
N THR A 197 -41.85 -6.12 -31.34
CA THR A 197 -41.93 -7.57 -31.05
C THR A 197 -40.77 -8.40 -31.62
N TYR A 198 -40.32 -8.09 -32.85
CA TYR A 198 -39.18 -8.76 -33.47
C TYR A 198 -37.87 -8.48 -32.72
N ASP A 199 -37.57 -7.21 -32.51
CA ASP A 199 -36.34 -6.74 -31.84
C ASP A 199 -36.26 -7.23 -30.39
N LYS A 200 -37.39 -7.24 -29.69
CA LYS A 200 -37.56 -7.84 -28.36
C LYS A 200 -37.23 -9.33 -28.35
N ALA A 201 -37.79 -10.12 -29.29
CA ALA A 201 -37.52 -11.55 -29.36
C ALA A 201 -36.04 -11.84 -29.66
N ARG A 202 -35.43 -11.07 -30.56
CA ARG A 202 -34.00 -11.17 -30.90
C ARG A 202 -33.09 -10.72 -29.75
N ASN A 203 -33.48 -9.69 -29.00
CA ASN A 203 -32.82 -9.28 -27.76
C ASN A 203 -32.83 -10.39 -26.70
N ALA A 204 -33.98 -11.04 -26.49
CA ALA A 204 -34.11 -12.16 -25.55
C ALA A 204 -33.21 -13.35 -25.95
N VAL A 205 -33.11 -13.68 -27.25
CA VAL A 205 -32.18 -14.72 -27.75
C VAL A 205 -30.72 -14.34 -27.48
N ALA A 206 -30.32 -13.11 -27.76
CA ALA A 206 -28.94 -12.66 -27.54
C ALA A 206 -28.54 -12.71 -26.04
N LEU A 207 -29.45 -12.28 -25.15
CA LEU A 207 -29.26 -12.37 -23.70
C LEU A 207 -29.25 -13.83 -23.20
N ALA A 208 -30.10 -14.71 -23.74
CA ALA A 208 -30.12 -16.13 -23.39
C ALA A 208 -28.86 -16.90 -23.84
N LEU A 209 -28.17 -16.42 -24.88
CA LEU A 209 -26.90 -16.97 -25.37
C LEU A 209 -25.67 -16.26 -24.76
N SER A 210 -25.85 -15.44 -23.73
CA SER A 210 -24.78 -14.67 -23.10
C SER A 210 -24.11 -15.40 -21.92
N PRO A 211 -22.84 -15.08 -21.60
CA PRO A 211 -22.18 -15.57 -20.39
C PRO A 211 -22.92 -15.22 -19.09
N VAL A 212 -23.80 -14.22 -19.10
CA VAL A 212 -24.61 -13.82 -17.94
C VAL A 212 -25.53 -14.97 -17.46
N VAL A 213 -25.97 -15.86 -18.35
CA VAL A 213 -26.75 -17.05 -17.95
C VAL A 213 -25.89 -18.02 -17.13
N ARG A 214 -24.59 -18.14 -17.43
CA ARG A 214 -23.64 -18.94 -16.62
C ARG A 214 -23.46 -18.34 -15.23
N ALA A 215 -23.52 -17.01 -15.09
CA ALA A 215 -23.33 -16.33 -13.80
C ALA A 215 -24.39 -16.70 -12.74
N LEU A 216 -25.53 -17.26 -13.15
CA LEU A 216 -26.57 -17.75 -12.24
C LEU A 216 -26.17 -19.04 -11.49
N VAL A 217 -25.14 -19.75 -11.95
CA VAL A 217 -24.69 -21.05 -11.39
C VAL A 217 -23.19 -21.06 -11.11
N ASP A 218 -22.40 -20.41 -11.97
CA ASP A 218 -20.94 -20.31 -11.90
C ASP A 218 -20.49 -18.84 -12.17
N PRO A 219 -20.58 -17.96 -11.16
CA PRO A 219 -20.20 -16.54 -11.28
C PRO A 219 -18.75 -16.32 -11.70
N ASP A 220 -17.81 -17.10 -11.15
CA ASP A 220 -16.37 -16.96 -11.43
C ASP A 220 -16.03 -17.40 -12.85
N GLY A 221 -16.61 -18.51 -13.32
CA GLY A 221 -16.48 -18.97 -14.70
C GLY A 221 -17.14 -18.04 -15.71
N ALA A 222 -18.29 -17.45 -15.38
CA ALA A 222 -18.91 -16.41 -16.20
C ALA A 222 -18.03 -15.16 -16.31
N MET A 223 -17.44 -14.68 -15.21
CA MET A 223 -16.50 -13.56 -15.24
C MET A 223 -15.23 -13.88 -16.04
N LYS A 224 -14.75 -15.13 -16.02
CA LYS A 224 -13.66 -15.57 -16.91
C LYS A 224 -14.06 -15.48 -18.39
N ASP A 225 -15.24 -15.96 -18.74
CA ASP A 225 -15.75 -15.89 -20.12
C ASP A 225 -15.94 -14.42 -20.56
N ILE A 226 -16.49 -13.56 -19.70
CA ILE A 226 -16.69 -12.11 -19.97
C ILE A 226 -15.36 -11.39 -20.19
N ARG A 227 -14.33 -11.65 -19.38
CA ARG A 227 -12.99 -11.07 -19.56
C ARG A 227 -12.34 -11.46 -20.90
N ASN A 228 -12.64 -12.64 -21.44
CA ASN A 228 -12.16 -13.07 -22.77
C ASN A 228 -12.85 -12.33 -23.93
N LEU A 229 -13.94 -11.59 -23.68
CA LEU A 229 -14.65 -10.79 -24.69
C LEU A 229 -14.17 -9.34 -24.75
N ASP A 230 -13.02 -9.01 -24.15
CA ASP A 230 -12.51 -7.63 -24.20
C ASP A 230 -12.12 -7.18 -25.62
N SER A 231 -11.70 -8.09 -26.50
CA SER A 231 -11.24 -7.77 -27.86
C SER A 231 -12.34 -7.54 -28.90
N ILE A 232 -13.63 -7.55 -28.50
CA ILE A 232 -14.77 -7.35 -29.41
C ILE A 232 -15.70 -6.25 -28.88
N SER A 233 -16.35 -5.51 -29.81
CA SER A 233 -17.36 -4.53 -29.43
C SER A 233 -18.62 -5.21 -28.88
N PHE A 234 -19.39 -4.50 -28.06
CA PHE A 234 -20.68 -4.99 -27.58
C PHE A 234 -21.65 -5.24 -28.76
N SER A 235 -21.63 -4.39 -29.78
CA SER A 235 -22.40 -4.59 -31.02
C SER A 235 -22.03 -5.88 -31.75
N ASP A 236 -20.75 -6.12 -32.03
CA ASP A 236 -20.31 -7.32 -32.74
C ASP A 236 -20.69 -8.59 -31.97
N TRP A 237 -20.46 -8.57 -30.65
CA TRP A 237 -20.91 -9.63 -29.75
C TRP A 237 -22.43 -9.83 -29.85
N PHE A 238 -23.23 -8.79 -29.62
CA PHE A 238 -24.68 -8.87 -29.53
C PHE A 238 -25.32 -9.32 -30.85
N LEU A 239 -24.84 -8.80 -31.99
CA LEU A 239 -25.26 -9.20 -33.33
C LEU A 239 -24.86 -10.66 -33.64
N SER A 240 -23.67 -11.10 -33.22
CA SER A 240 -23.25 -12.52 -33.38
C SER A 240 -24.15 -13.50 -32.62
N LYS A 241 -24.78 -13.06 -31.51
CA LYS A 241 -25.78 -13.83 -30.76
C LYS A 241 -27.21 -13.66 -31.30
N GLY A 242 -27.37 -12.97 -32.42
CA GLY A 242 -28.65 -12.76 -33.08
C GLY A 242 -29.44 -11.54 -32.59
N GLY A 243 -28.82 -10.60 -31.89
CA GLY A 243 -29.41 -9.29 -31.63
C GLY A 243 -29.70 -8.50 -32.90
N THR A 244 -30.33 -7.33 -32.79
CA THR A 244 -30.63 -6.43 -33.92
C THR A 244 -30.02 -5.05 -33.72
N ARG A 245 -29.73 -4.36 -34.83
CA ARG A 245 -29.28 -2.96 -34.82
C ARG A 245 -30.32 -2.01 -34.21
N MET A 246 -31.61 -2.31 -34.34
CA MET A 246 -32.68 -1.52 -33.72
C MET A 246 -32.69 -1.67 -32.19
N SER A 247 -32.44 -2.88 -31.66
CA SER A 247 -32.24 -3.07 -30.22
C SER A 247 -31.01 -2.34 -29.69
N ILE A 248 -29.93 -2.28 -30.47
CA ILE A 248 -28.75 -1.46 -30.14
C ILE A 248 -29.15 0.01 -30.06
N GLN A 249 -29.67 0.59 -31.14
CA GLN A 249 -29.96 2.03 -31.24
C GLN A 249 -31.05 2.53 -30.27
N ARG A 250 -32.10 1.73 -30.00
CA ARG A 250 -33.22 2.17 -29.14
C ARG A 250 -33.05 1.85 -27.66
N MET A 251 -32.14 0.96 -27.29
CA MET A 251 -32.01 0.48 -25.90
C MET A 251 -30.56 0.41 -25.43
N TRP A 252 -29.66 -0.27 -26.14
CA TRP A 252 -28.30 -0.49 -25.64
C TRP A 252 -27.39 0.72 -25.80
N ASP A 253 -27.47 1.49 -26.88
CA ASP A 253 -26.67 2.71 -27.06
C ASP A 253 -26.96 3.74 -25.95
N PRO A 254 -28.22 4.08 -25.61
CA PRO A 254 -28.49 4.95 -24.47
C PRO A 254 -27.87 4.45 -23.14
N VAL A 255 -27.85 3.14 -22.93
CA VAL A 255 -27.25 2.53 -21.72
C VAL A 255 -25.72 2.53 -21.77
N ALA A 256 -25.10 2.23 -22.92
CA ALA A 256 -23.65 2.27 -23.12
C ALA A 256 -23.10 3.69 -22.94
N TYR A 257 -23.79 4.68 -23.51
CA TYR A 257 -23.50 6.09 -23.27
C TYR A 257 -23.59 6.46 -21.78
N ALA A 258 -24.59 5.97 -21.05
CA ALA A 258 -24.72 6.24 -19.61
C ALA A 258 -23.64 5.57 -18.75
N LEU A 259 -23.02 4.48 -19.22
CA LEU A 259 -21.99 3.73 -18.49
C LEU A 259 -20.56 4.19 -18.82
N GLY A 260 -20.25 4.41 -20.10
CA GLY A 260 -18.88 4.67 -20.59
C GLY A 260 -18.74 5.85 -21.55
N PHE A 261 -19.80 6.65 -21.76
CA PHE A 261 -19.84 7.80 -22.66
C PHE A 261 -19.58 7.50 -24.16
N ILE A 262 -19.69 6.22 -24.56
CA ILE A 262 -19.50 5.72 -25.93
C ILE A 262 -20.60 4.72 -26.30
N ASP A 263 -20.84 4.56 -27.61
CA ASP A 263 -21.86 3.66 -28.18
C ASP A 263 -21.47 2.16 -28.11
N CYS A 264 -22.40 1.28 -28.51
CA CYS A 264 -22.17 -0.16 -28.54
C CYS A 264 -21.14 -0.64 -29.56
N ASP A 265 -20.88 0.14 -30.63
CA ASP A 265 -19.87 -0.19 -31.64
C ASP A 265 -18.45 0.08 -31.13
N ASN A 266 -18.30 1.03 -30.21
CA ASN A 266 -17.02 1.45 -29.66
C ASN A 266 -16.74 0.93 -28.24
N ILE A 267 -17.74 0.48 -27.47
CA ILE A 267 -17.53 -0.12 -26.14
C ILE A 267 -17.16 -1.60 -26.21
N SER A 268 -16.21 -2.02 -25.37
CA SER A 268 -15.85 -3.43 -25.17
C SER A 268 -17.03 -4.24 -24.63
N ALA A 269 -17.29 -5.42 -25.22
CA ALA A 269 -18.35 -6.33 -24.76
C ALA A 269 -18.14 -6.77 -23.31
N ARG A 270 -16.89 -6.86 -22.85
CA ARG A 270 -16.51 -7.14 -21.45
C ARG A 270 -17.22 -6.19 -20.48
N CYS A 271 -17.17 -4.90 -20.77
CA CYS A 271 -17.56 -3.83 -19.86
C CYS A 271 -19.08 -3.81 -19.66
N MET A 272 -19.85 -3.88 -20.76
CA MET A 272 -21.31 -4.06 -20.72
C MET A 272 -21.71 -5.36 -20.01
N LEU A 273 -21.14 -6.51 -20.42
CA LEU A 273 -21.55 -7.81 -19.88
C LEU A 273 -21.21 -7.99 -18.39
N THR A 274 -20.17 -7.34 -17.88
CA THR A 274 -19.85 -7.35 -16.45
C THR A 274 -20.97 -6.71 -15.64
N ILE A 275 -21.50 -5.56 -16.07
CA ILE A 275 -22.62 -4.89 -15.39
C ILE A 275 -23.91 -5.73 -15.46
N PHE A 276 -24.24 -6.32 -16.62
CA PHE A 276 -25.42 -7.17 -16.74
C PHE A 276 -25.30 -8.50 -15.97
N SER A 277 -24.09 -9.01 -15.76
CA SER A 277 -23.83 -10.15 -14.88
C SER A 277 -24.26 -9.86 -13.43
N LEU A 278 -23.96 -8.64 -12.93
CA LEU A 278 -24.40 -8.18 -11.62
C LEU A 278 -25.93 -8.00 -11.57
N PHE A 279 -26.54 -7.44 -12.61
CA PHE A 279 -27.99 -7.22 -12.68
C PHE A 279 -28.79 -8.52 -12.75
N ALA A 280 -28.25 -9.58 -13.36
CA ALA A 280 -28.92 -10.87 -13.45
C ALA A 280 -28.80 -11.70 -12.15
N THR A 281 -27.79 -11.44 -11.32
CA THR A 281 -27.49 -12.23 -10.12
C THR A 281 -28.12 -11.65 -8.85
N LYS A 282 -28.41 -10.34 -8.78
CA LYS A 282 -29.02 -9.70 -7.61
C LYS A 282 -30.13 -8.71 -7.94
N THR A 283 -31.21 -8.75 -7.15
CA THR A 283 -32.45 -8.00 -7.42
C THR A 283 -32.22 -6.50 -7.38
N GLU A 284 -31.52 -6.04 -6.34
CA GLU A 284 -31.23 -4.64 -6.08
C GLU A 284 -30.13 -4.06 -6.96
N ALA A 285 -29.36 -4.88 -7.70
CA ALA A 285 -28.17 -4.42 -8.42
C ALA A 285 -28.46 -3.34 -9.48
N SER A 286 -29.59 -3.44 -10.20
CA SER A 286 -30.05 -2.43 -11.17
C SER A 286 -30.89 -1.30 -10.54
N LEU A 287 -31.17 -1.34 -9.23
CA LEU A 287 -31.96 -0.31 -8.57
C LEU A 287 -31.18 1.01 -8.52
N LEU A 288 -31.80 2.05 -9.08
CA LEU A 288 -31.23 3.38 -9.22
C LEU A 288 -31.43 4.20 -7.94
N ARG A 289 -30.39 4.95 -7.56
CA ARG A 289 -30.42 5.97 -6.52
C ARG A 289 -29.80 7.25 -7.03
N MET A 290 -30.39 8.37 -6.62
CA MET A 290 -29.82 9.70 -6.81
C MET A 290 -29.28 10.21 -5.48
N LEU A 291 -28.23 11.04 -5.51
CA LEU A 291 -27.86 11.81 -4.33
C LEU A 291 -28.97 12.85 -4.07
N LYS A 292 -29.32 13.12 -2.81
CA LYS A 292 -30.44 14.01 -2.47
C LYS A 292 -30.24 15.49 -2.80
N GLY A 293 -28.99 15.89 -3.03
CA GLY A 293 -28.54 17.19 -3.51
C GLY A 293 -27.13 17.05 -4.09
N SER A 294 -26.35 18.13 -4.10
CA SER A 294 -25.07 18.19 -4.79
C SER A 294 -23.94 17.30 -4.20
N PRO A 295 -23.05 16.74 -5.04
CA PRO A 295 -21.93 15.91 -4.62
C PRO A 295 -20.93 16.53 -3.64
N ASP A 296 -20.64 17.83 -3.69
CA ASP A 296 -19.74 18.46 -2.71
C ASP A 296 -20.37 18.49 -1.31
N VAL A 297 -21.69 18.70 -1.20
CA VAL A 297 -22.40 18.74 0.09
C VAL A 297 -22.70 17.34 0.62
N TYR A 298 -23.19 16.42 -0.23
CA TYR A 298 -23.81 15.17 0.24
C TYR A 298 -23.00 13.89 0.01
N LEU A 299 -21.90 13.96 -0.76
CA LEU A 299 -20.95 12.84 -0.94
C LEU A 299 -19.55 13.21 -0.44
N SER A 300 -18.92 14.21 -1.06
CA SER A 300 -17.54 14.59 -0.78
C SER A 300 -17.39 15.33 0.55
N GLY A 301 -18.41 16.07 1.00
CA GLY A 301 -18.45 16.78 2.28
C GLY A 301 -18.32 15.84 3.49
N PRO A 302 -19.18 14.81 3.64
CA PRO A 302 -19.05 13.81 4.68
C PRO A 302 -17.70 13.08 4.65
N ILE A 303 -17.20 12.74 3.46
CA ILE A 303 -15.88 12.09 3.32
C ILE A 303 -14.74 13.03 3.76
N ARG A 304 -14.77 14.31 3.35
CA ARG A 304 -13.81 15.34 3.81
C ARG A 304 -13.84 15.45 5.33
N LYS A 305 -15.04 15.59 5.91
CA LYS A 305 -15.21 15.70 7.36
C LYS A 305 -14.65 14.48 8.09
N TYR A 306 -14.92 13.26 7.61
CA TYR A 306 -14.38 12.04 8.22
C TYR A 306 -12.85 12.03 8.20
N ILE A 307 -12.24 12.40 7.06
CA ILE A 307 -10.78 12.50 6.90
C ILE A 307 -10.19 13.54 7.87
N GLU A 308 -10.80 14.72 7.97
CA GLU A 308 -10.36 15.80 8.86
C GLU A 308 -10.54 15.45 10.35
N ASP A 309 -11.67 14.86 10.73
CA ASP A 309 -11.95 14.38 12.10
C ASP A 309 -10.97 13.27 12.52
N LYS A 310 -10.44 12.49 11.57
CA LYS A 310 -9.38 11.48 11.77
C LYS A 310 -7.95 12.05 11.71
N GLY A 311 -7.78 13.35 11.48
CA GLY A 311 -6.48 14.03 11.45
C GLY A 311 -5.77 14.04 10.09
N GLY A 312 -6.43 13.58 9.02
CA GLY A 312 -5.98 13.77 7.64
C GLY A 312 -6.14 15.21 7.17
N ARG A 313 -5.31 15.64 6.20
CA ARG A 313 -5.18 17.08 5.86
C ARG A 313 -5.29 17.33 4.36
N PHE A 314 -6.14 18.29 3.97
CA PHE A 314 -6.29 18.73 2.58
C PHE A 314 -5.43 19.96 2.25
N HIS A 315 -4.62 19.85 1.19
CA HIS A 315 -3.76 20.89 0.65
C HIS A 315 -4.29 21.35 -0.71
N LEU A 316 -5.33 22.18 -0.71
CA LEU A 316 -5.94 22.71 -1.94
C LEU A 316 -5.03 23.76 -2.63
N ARG A 317 -5.20 23.89 -3.95
CA ARG A 317 -4.36 24.68 -4.87
C ARG A 317 -2.88 24.27 -4.94
N TRP A 318 -2.52 23.07 -4.45
CA TRP A 318 -1.15 22.54 -4.53
C TRP A 318 -1.03 21.50 -5.64
N GLY A 319 -0.46 21.90 -6.78
CA GLY A 319 -0.15 21.00 -7.88
C GLY A 319 1.25 20.39 -7.73
N CYS A 320 1.36 19.07 -7.84
CA CYS A 320 2.65 18.40 -8.03
C CYS A 320 3.21 18.75 -9.41
N ARG A 321 4.51 19.03 -9.47
CA ARG A 321 5.24 19.39 -10.70
C ARG A 321 6.25 18.34 -11.13
N GLN A 322 6.78 17.57 -10.19
CA GLN A 322 7.77 16.55 -10.43
C GLN A 322 7.74 15.52 -9.28
N ILE A 323 7.77 14.24 -9.64
CA ILE A 323 8.15 13.17 -8.73
C ILE A 323 9.69 13.14 -8.67
N MET A 324 10.25 13.30 -7.48
CA MET A 324 11.68 13.10 -7.22
C MET A 324 11.89 11.64 -6.83
N TYR A 325 12.84 10.97 -7.46
CA TYR A 325 13.10 9.55 -7.26
C TYR A 325 14.59 9.25 -7.37
N ASP A 326 15.00 8.13 -6.81
CA ASP A 326 16.36 7.60 -6.88
C ASP A 326 16.33 6.07 -7.04
N ARG A 327 17.49 5.43 -7.10
CA ARG A 327 17.64 3.96 -7.09
C ARG A 327 18.40 3.51 -5.85
N SER A 328 17.89 2.50 -5.16
CA SER A 328 18.60 1.86 -4.05
C SER A 328 19.77 1.00 -4.56
N ALA A 329 20.66 0.56 -3.66
CA ALA A 329 21.89 -0.17 -4.02
C ALA A 329 21.64 -1.54 -4.70
N ASP A 330 20.42 -2.06 -4.61
CA ASP A 330 19.92 -3.25 -5.32
C ASP A 330 19.41 -2.94 -6.75
N GLY A 331 19.41 -1.67 -7.17
CA GLY A 331 18.96 -1.19 -8.48
C GLY A 331 17.48 -0.77 -8.53
N GLU A 332 16.72 -1.01 -7.45
CA GLU A 332 15.28 -0.77 -7.38
C GLU A 332 14.95 0.72 -7.28
N THR A 333 13.87 1.17 -7.94
CA THR A 333 13.50 2.60 -7.98
C THR A 333 12.54 2.95 -6.84
N TYR A 334 12.76 4.10 -6.19
CA TYR A 334 11.90 4.62 -5.11
C TYR A 334 11.79 6.15 -5.16
N VAL A 335 10.69 6.70 -4.65
CA VAL A 335 10.38 8.14 -4.61
C VAL A 335 10.98 8.77 -3.35
N THR A 336 11.78 9.82 -3.52
CA THR A 336 12.44 10.59 -2.45
C THR A 336 11.66 11.85 -2.05
N GLY A 337 10.69 12.28 -2.88
CA GLY A 337 9.78 13.37 -2.55
C GLY A 337 8.92 13.86 -3.73
N LEU A 338 7.99 14.77 -3.43
CA LEU A 338 7.15 15.43 -4.43
C LEU A 338 7.46 16.94 -4.46
N ALA A 339 7.81 17.46 -5.63
CA ALA A 339 7.96 18.90 -5.83
C ALA A 339 6.58 19.56 -6.02
N MET A 340 6.08 20.19 -4.97
CA MET A 340 4.73 20.80 -4.92
C MET A 340 4.80 22.31 -5.14
N SER A 341 3.78 22.87 -5.81
CA SER A 341 3.68 24.32 -6.08
C SER A 341 2.28 24.87 -5.83
N ARG A 342 2.20 26.10 -5.31
CA ARG A 342 0.95 26.87 -5.13
C ARG A 342 1.22 28.36 -5.33
N SER A 343 0.76 28.90 -6.46
CA SER A 343 1.10 30.26 -6.89
C SER A 343 2.63 30.44 -6.91
N THR A 344 3.19 31.43 -6.21
CA THR A 344 4.63 31.66 -6.06
C THR A 344 5.33 30.69 -5.10
N ASN A 345 4.60 29.96 -4.26
CA ASN A 345 5.18 29.08 -3.25
C ASN A 345 5.57 27.72 -3.85
N LYS A 346 6.71 27.18 -3.41
CA LYS A 346 7.18 25.83 -3.72
C LYS A 346 7.54 25.13 -2.40
N LYS A 347 7.30 23.82 -2.31
CA LYS A 347 7.81 22.95 -1.21
C LYS A 347 8.12 21.56 -1.76
N VAL A 348 9.06 20.86 -1.15
CA VAL A 348 9.20 19.41 -1.31
C VAL A 348 8.39 18.73 -0.20
N VAL A 349 7.60 17.72 -0.55
CA VAL A 349 6.87 16.88 0.40
C VAL A 349 7.55 15.52 0.45
N LYS A 350 7.99 15.11 1.64
CA LYS A 350 8.47 13.75 1.92
C LYS A 350 7.39 12.95 2.67
N ALA A 351 7.28 11.66 2.34
CA ALA A 351 6.36 10.68 2.92
C ALA A 351 6.97 9.27 2.80
N ASP A 352 6.44 8.30 3.54
CA ASP A 352 6.85 6.88 3.47
C ASP A 352 6.18 6.15 2.31
N ALA A 353 4.97 6.59 1.93
CA ALA A 353 4.31 6.18 0.69
C ALA A 353 3.74 7.38 -0.09
N TYR A 354 3.72 7.26 -1.41
CA TYR A 354 3.20 8.26 -2.33
C TYR A 354 2.12 7.64 -3.22
N VAL A 355 0.93 8.24 -3.26
CA VAL A 355 -0.20 7.73 -4.05
C VAL A 355 -0.58 8.75 -5.12
N ALA A 356 -0.55 8.37 -6.39
CA ALA A 356 -1.12 9.17 -7.46
C ALA A 356 -2.57 8.75 -7.71
N ALA A 357 -3.50 9.48 -7.09
CA ALA A 357 -4.95 9.36 -7.24
C ALA A 357 -5.49 10.25 -8.38
N CYS A 358 -4.79 10.25 -9.51
CA CYS A 358 -5.04 11.13 -10.66
C CYS A 358 -6.05 10.53 -11.66
N ASP A 359 -6.55 11.35 -12.58
CA ASP A 359 -7.14 10.86 -13.83
C ASP A 359 -6.03 10.51 -14.86
N VAL A 360 -6.41 9.84 -15.95
CA VAL A 360 -5.48 9.42 -17.02
C VAL A 360 -4.63 10.58 -17.57
N PRO A 361 -5.18 11.78 -17.87
CA PRO A 361 -4.36 12.94 -18.24
C PRO A 361 -3.42 13.40 -17.12
N GLY A 362 -3.89 13.37 -15.87
CA GLY A 362 -3.14 13.77 -14.69
C GLY A 362 -1.93 12.88 -14.42
N ILE A 363 -2.10 11.55 -14.48
CA ILE A 363 -1.00 10.60 -14.26
C ILE A 363 0.03 10.65 -15.40
N LYS A 364 -0.39 10.72 -16.67
CA LYS A 364 0.54 10.85 -17.83
C LYS A 364 1.42 12.10 -17.76
N ARG A 365 0.91 13.18 -17.17
CA ARG A 365 1.65 14.44 -16.93
C ARG A 365 2.58 14.37 -15.72
N LEU A 366 2.30 13.48 -14.77
CA LEU A 366 3.00 13.36 -13.49
C LEU A 366 4.17 12.36 -13.54
N LEU A 367 4.03 11.28 -14.30
CA LEU A 367 5.04 10.23 -14.41
C LEU A 367 6.35 10.75 -15.04
N PRO A 368 7.52 10.48 -14.44
CA PRO A 368 8.81 10.76 -15.07
C PRO A 368 8.96 10.02 -16.41
N SER A 369 9.45 10.72 -17.44
CA SER A 369 9.63 10.11 -18.77
C SER A 369 10.49 8.83 -18.78
N PRO A 370 11.59 8.71 -17.99
CA PRO A 370 12.37 7.47 -17.95
C PRO A 370 11.61 6.25 -17.41
N TRP A 371 10.55 6.44 -16.60
CA TRP A 371 9.77 5.31 -16.09
C TRP A 371 9.01 4.57 -17.20
N ARG A 372 8.82 5.19 -18.37
CA ARG A 372 8.25 4.53 -19.56
C ARG A 372 9.13 3.43 -20.16
N GLU A 373 10.37 3.28 -19.73
CA GLU A 373 11.18 2.08 -20.02
C GLU A 373 10.53 0.80 -19.45
N SER A 374 9.72 0.94 -18.38
CA SER A 374 8.88 -0.14 -17.88
C SER A 374 7.54 -0.19 -18.61
N GLN A 375 7.23 -1.35 -19.20
CA GLN A 375 5.95 -1.64 -19.84
C GLN A 375 4.75 -1.32 -18.93
N PHE A 376 4.90 -1.44 -17.61
CA PHE A 376 3.85 -1.11 -16.64
C PHE A 376 3.41 0.35 -16.75
N PHE A 377 4.36 1.29 -16.81
CA PHE A 377 4.06 2.72 -16.93
C PHE A 377 3.77 3.13 -18.37
N ASP A 378 4.37 2.46 -19.35
CA ASP A 378 4.08 2.75 -20.77
C ASP A 378 2.66 2.36 -21.17
N ASN A 379 2.14 1.25 -20.65
CA ASN A 379 0.73 0.83 -20.83
C ASN A 379 -0.27 1.93 -20.47
N ILE A 380 0.02 2.79 -19.49
CA ILE A 380 -0.85 3.91 -19.10
C ILE A 380 -1.04 4.90 -20.27
N TYR A 381 -0.07 5.00 -21.18
CA TYR A 381 -0.15 5.89 -22.34
C TYR A 381 -1.13 5.40 -23.41
N GLU A 382 -1.49 4.11 -23.43
CA GLU A 382 -2.51 3.52 -24.31
C GLU A 382 -3.96 3.82 -23.89
N LEU A 383 -4.18 4.27 -22.66
CA LEU A 383 -5.49 4.69 -22.16
C LEU A 383 -5.74 6.15 -22.58
N VAL A 384 -6.84 6.45 -23.26
CA VAL A 384 -7.20 7.83 -23.68
C VAL A 384 -8.54 8.20 -23.07
N GLY A 385 -8.70 9.44 -22.57
CA GLY A 385 -9.97 9.86 -21.99
C GLY A 385 -11.04 10.21 -23.05
N VAL A 386 -12.29 9.84 -22.79
CA VAL A 386 -13.45 10.20 -23.61
C VAL A 386 -13.87 11.65 -23.29
N PRO A 387 -14.11 12.50 -24.30
CA PRO A 387 -14.65 13.84 -24.09
C PRO A 387 -16.14 13.79 -23.76
N VAL A 388 -16.55 14.55 -22.75
CA VAL A 388 -17.96 14.68 -22.33
C VAL A 388 -18.31 16.14 -22.08
N VAL A 389 -19.53 16.52 -22.45
CA VAL A 389 -20.10 17.84 -22.14
C VAL A 389 -21.38 17.65 -21.33
N THR A 390 -21.47 18.28 -20.17
CA THR A 390 -22.68 18.28 -19.33
C THR A 390 -23.31 19.66 -19.40
N VAL A 391 -24.63 19.70 -19.64
CA VAL A 391 -25.41 20.93 -19.76
C VAL A 391 -26.49 20.92 -18.70
N GLN A 392 -26.54 21.97 -17.88
CA GLN A 392 -27.63 22.22 -16.95
C GLN A 392 -28.52 23.32 -17.51
N LEU A 393 -29.84 23.10 -17.53
CA LEU A 393 -30.86 24.03 -18.02
C LEU A 393 -31.96 24.17 -16.97
N ARG A 394 -32.08 25.36 -16.37
CA ARG A 394 -33.19 25.69 -15.46
C ARG A 394 -34.30 26.41 -16.21
N TYR A 395 -35.53 25.97 -16.02
CA TYR A 395 -36.70 26.51 -16.71
C TYR A 395 -37.64 27.28 -15.78
N ASN A 396 -38.49 28.14 -16.36
CA ASN A 396 -39.61 28.80 -15.69
C ASN A 396 -40.85 27.90 -15.50
N GLY A 397 -40.72 26.58 -15.67
CA GLY A 397 -41.78 25.58 -15.48
C GLY A 397 -41.24 24.14 -15.46
N TRP A 398 -42.13 23.17 -15.28
CA TRP A 398 -41.83 21.74 -15.18
C TRP A 398 -41.74 21.10 -16.56
N VAL A 399 -40.51 20.89 -17.02
CA VAL A 399 -40.20 20.32 -18.33
C VAL A 399 -40.53 18.84 -18.43
N THR A 400 -40.33 18.09 -17.34
CA THR A 400 -40.58 16.64 -17.34
C THR A 400 -42.04 16.27 -17.03
N GLU A 401 -42.93 17.25 -16.96
CA GLU A 401 -44.35 17.04 -17.24
C GLU A 401 -44.49 16.53 -18.69
N LEU A 402 -45.43 15.62 -18.98
CA LEU A 402 -45.49 14.92 -20.26
C LEU A 402 -46.63 15.34 -21.19
N GLN A 403 -47.73 15.91 -20.68
CA GLN A 403 -49.01 16.00 -21.40
C GLN A 403 -49.78 17.31 -21.21
N ASP A 404 -49.67 17.99 -20.07
CA ASP A 404 -50.51 19.12 -19.67
C ASP A 404 -49.70 20.43 -19.59
N LEU A 405 -49.91 21.28 -20.60
CA LEU A 405 -49.27 22.60 -20.76
C LEU A 405 -49.57 23.60 -19.63
N GLU A 406 -50.68 23.46 -18.90
CA GLU A 406 -51.00 24.36 -17.79
C GLU A 406 -50.38 23.86 -16.49
N ARG A 407 -50.30 22.53 -16.32
CA ARG A 407 -49.58 21.92 -15.19
C ARG A 407 -48.08 22.10 -15.30
N SER A 408 -47.49 22.07 -16.51
CA SER A 408 -46.07 22.37 -16.71
C SER A 408 -45.73 23.83 -16.33
N ARG A 409 -46.66 24.78 -16.50
CA ARG A 409 -46.44 26.21 -16.21
C ARG A 409 -46.63 26.61 -14.75
N GLN A 410 -47.40 25.86 -13.96
CA GLN A 410 -47.59 26.21 -12.55
C GLN A 410 -46.34 25.91 -11.70
N LEU A 411 -46.05 26.78 -10.73
CA LEU A 411 -44.86 26.67 -9.86
C LEU A 411 -45.22 26.38 -8.39
N ARG A 412 -46.48 26.02 -8.12
CA ARG A 412 -46.99 25.76 -6.75
C ARG A 412 -46.72 24.34 -6.28
N GLN A 413 -46.54 23.41 -7.22
CA GLN A 413 -46.28 22.00 -6.95
C GLN A 413 -45.21 21.50 -7.93
N ALA A 414 -44.16 20.88 -7.39
CA ALA A 414 -43.19 20.11 -8.17
C ALA A 414 -43.87 18.90 -8.82
N ILE A 415 -43.75 18.77 -10.14
CA ILE A 415 -44.32 17.67 -10.93
C ILE A 415 -43.37 17.28 -12.07
N GLY A 416 -43.45 16.04 -12.53
CA GLY A 416 -42.66 15.52 -13.64
C GLY A 416 -42.12 14.13 -13.33
N LEU A 417 -40.97 13.80 -13.90
CA LEU A 417 -40.34 12.48 -13.76
C LEU A 417 -39.23 12.50 -12.70
N ASP A 418 -39.43 11.73 -11.62
CA ASP A 418 -38.44 11.49 -10.57
C ASP A 418 -37.65 10.19 -10.81
N ASN A 419 -36.79 10.17 -11.83
CA ASN A 419 -35.81 9.10 -12.05
C ASN A 419 -34.64 9.57 -12.93
N LEU A 420 -33.63 8.72 -13.11
CA LEU A 420 -32.72 8.82 -14.25
C LEU A 420 -33.49 8.51 -15.54
N LEU A 421 -33.30 9.35 -16.56
CA LEU A 421 -33.94 9.22 -17.86
C LEU A 421 -32.90 8.96 -18.95
N TYR A 422 -33.30 8.18 -19.94
CA TYR A 422 -32.53 7.88 -21.14
C TYR A 422 -33.28 8.41 -22.37
N THR A 423 -32.59 8.73 -23.45
CA THR A 423 -33.25 8.96 -24.75
C THR A 423 -32.38 8.50 -25.93
N PRO A 424 -32.98 7.82 -26.92
CA PRO A 424 -32.35 7.55 -28.21
C PRO A 424 -32.66 8.62 -29.27
N ASP A 425 -33.41 9.68 -28.91
CA ASP A 425 -33.98 10.67 -29.84
C ASP A 425 -33.39 12.09 -29.69
N ALA A 426 -32.29 12.23 -28.93
CA ALA A 426 -31.52 13.47 -28.76
C ALA A 426 -30.01 13.19 -28.68
N ASP A 427 -29.20 14.25 -28.76
CA ASP A 427 -27.73 14.14 -28.73
C ASP A 427 -27.18 14.00 -27.29
N PHE A 428 -28.03 14.19 -26.29
CA PHE A 428 -27.76 13.78 -24.91
C PHE A 428 -28.43 12.42 -24.67
N SER A 429 -27.70 11.47 -24.08
CA SER A 429 -28.24 10.14 -23.82
C SER A 429 -28.94 10.07 -22.47
N CYS A 430 -28.17 10.25 -21.39
CA CYS A 430 -28.68 10.20 -20.03
C CYS A 430 -28.90 11.61 -19.48
N PHE A 431 -30.00 11.79 -18.77
CA PHE A 431 -30.39 13.07 -18.20
C PHE A 431 -31.32 12.89 -16.99
N ALA A 432 -31.47 13.91 -16.17
CA ALA A 432 -32.41 13.92 -15.05
C ALA A 432 -32.94 15.33 -14.80
N ASP A 433 -34.14 15.42 -14.21
CA ASP A 433 -34.64 16.65 -13.61
C ASP A 433 -34.20 16.70 -12.15
N LEU A 434 -33.13 17.43 -11.86
CA LEU A 434 -32.52 17.47 -10.53
C LEU A 434 -33.43 18.15 -9.49
N ALA A 435 -34.31 19.06 -9.92
CA ALA A 435 -35.29 19.70 -9.03
C ALA A 435 -36.35 18.72 -8.48
N LEU A 436 -36.51 17.54 -9.13
CA LEU A 436 -37.34 16.44 -8.64
C LEU A 436 -36.48 15.34 -8.01
N SER A 437 -35.41 14.97 -8.71
CA SER A 437 -34.64 13.76 -8.42
C SER A 437 -33.54 13.92 -7.37
N SER A 438 -33.09 15.16 -7.14
CA SER A 438 -32.04 15.54 -6.20
C SER A 438 -32.40 16.88 -5.50
N PRO A 439 -33.58 16.98 -4.86
CA PRO A 439 -34.22 18.27 -4.61
C PRO A 439 -33.50 19.21 -3.64
N GLU A 440 -32.68 18.71 -2.70
CA GLU A 440 -32.20 19.51 -1.54
C GLU A 440 -31.39 20.76 -1.92
N ASP A 441 -30.57 20.69 -2.98
CA ASP A 441 -29.78 21.83 -3.50
C ASP A 441 -30.32 22.35 -4.86
N TYR A 442 -31.22 21.61 -5.51
CA TYR A 442 -31.59 21.84 -6.91
C TYR A 442 -33.05 22.31 -7.10
N TYR A 443 -33.95 21.98 -6.18
CA TYR A 443 -35.30 22.57 -6.11
C TYR A 443 -35.20 24.00 -5.58
N ILE A 444 -35.80 24.95 -6.27
CA ILE A 444 -35.90 26.35 -5.80
C ILE A 444 -37.36 26.77 -5.89
N GLU A 445 -37.92 27.23 -4.77
CA GLU A 445 -39.31 27.69 -4.71
C GLU A 445 -39.55 28.81 -5.73
N GLY A 446 -40.67 28.72 -6.47
CA GLY A 446 -40.98 29.68 -7.53
C GLY A 446 -40.11 29.54 -8.79
N GLN A 447 -39.39 28.43 -8.96
CA GLN A 447 -38.69 28.07 -10.20
C GLN A 447 -39.10 26.65 -10.65
N GLY A 448 -38.89 26.35 -11.93
CA GLY A 448 -39.25 25.07 -12.53
C GLY A 448 -38.10 24.05 -12.49
N SER A 449 -38.18 23.10 -13.42
CA SER A 449 -37.22 22.01 -13.60
C SER A 449 -35.78 22.49 -13.72
N LEU A 450 -34.84 21.66 -13.24
CA LEU A 450 -33.41 21.77 -13.53
C LEU A 450 -32.97 20.51 -14.28
N LEU A 451 -32.98 20.58 -15.61
CA LEU A 451 -32.54 19.48 -16.46
C LEU A 451 -31.02 19.44 -16.49
N GLN A 452 -30.43 18.30 -16.16
CA GLN A 452 -29.02 18.02 -16.39
C GLN A 452 -28.88 16.95 -17.47
N CYS A 453 -28.32 17.35 -18.62
CA CYS A 453 -28.20 16.54 -19.83
C CYS A 453 -26.72 16.23 -20.12
N VAL A 454 -26.39 14.97 -20.35
CA VAL A 454 -25.02 14.53 -20.67
C VAL A 454 -24.88 14.23 -22.16
N LEU A 455 -24.04 15.00 -22.86
CA LEU A 455 -23.78 14.90 -24.29
C LEU A 455 -22.62 13.94 -24.56
N THR A 456 -22.91 12.85 -25.27
CA THR A 456 -22.01 11.74 -25.56
C THR A 456 -22.32 11.16 -26.94
N PRO A 457 -21.36 11.12 -27.89
CA PRO A 457 -19.97 11.57 -27.77
C PRO A 457 -19.84 13.09 -27.62
N GLY A 458 -18.88 13.55 -26.81
CA GLY A 458 -18.67 14.97 -26.53
C GLY A 458 -17.89 15.74 -27.60
N ASP A 459 -17.12 15.06 -28.48
CA ASP A 459 -16.28 15.69 -29.51
C ASP A 459 -16.98 16.77 -30.35
N PRO A 460 -18.21 16.55 -30.89
CA PRO A 460 -18.87 17.55 -31.75
C PRO A 460 -19.22 18.85 -31.01
N TYR A 461 -19.26 18.81 -29.68
CA TYR A 461 -19.63 19.92 -28.81
C TYR A 461 -18.44 20.64 -28.18
N MET A 462 -17.27 20.01 -28.12
CA MET A 462 -16.04 20.62 -27.60
C MET A 462 -15.69 21.98 -28.25
N PRO A 463 -15.71 22.14 -29.59
CA PRO A 463 -15.35 23.41 -30.22
C PRO A 463 -16.46 24.49 -30.20
N LEU A 464 -17.71 24.15 -29.89
CA LEU A 464 -18.84 25.08 -30.00
C LEU A 464 -18.90 26.09 -28.84
N PRO A 465 -19.34 27.35 -29.05
CA PRO A 465 -19.63 28.30 -27.97
C PRO A 465 -20.75 27.78 -27.05
N ASN A 466 -20.68 28.07 -25.76
CA ASN A 466 -21.65 27.56 -24.77
C ASN A 466 -23.10 27.90 -25.13
N ASP A 467 -23.38 29.13 -25.58
CA ASP A 467 -24.73 29.56 -25.96
C ASP A 467 -25.32 28.76 -27.14
N GLU A 468 -24.47 28.29 -28.05
CA GLU A 468 -24.89 27.43 -29.15
C GLU A 468 -25.25 26.03 -28.65
N ILE A 469 -24.46 25.50 -27.71
CA ILE A 469 -24.72 24.21 -27.05
C ILE A 469 -26.05 24.29 -26.30
N ILE A 470 -26.24 25.32 -25.46
CA ILE A 470 -27.48 25.58 -24.70
C ILE A 470 -28.68 25.64 -25.64
N LYS A 471 -28.58 26.39 -26.75
CA LYS A 471 -29.67 26.52 -27.74
C LYS A 471 -29.99 25.20 -28.43
N ARG A 472 -28.98 24.38 -28.78
CA ARG A 472 -29.16 23.06 -29.39
C ARG A 472 -29.85 22.09 -28.41
N VAL A 473 -29.33 21.97 -27.19
CA VAL A 473 -29.86 21.06 -26.16
C VAL A 473 -31.27 21.47 -25.72
N SER A 474 -31.51 22.75 -25.44
CA SER A 474 -32.84 23.23 -25.05
C SER A 474 -33.89 22.95 -26.14
N LYS A 475 -33.55 23.13 -27.43
CA LYS A 475 -34.44 22.76 -28.53
C LYS A 475 -34.78 21.25 -28.54
N GLN A 476 -33.80 20.39 -28.26
CA GLN A 476 -34.02 18.94 -28.19
C GLN A 476 -34.86 18.55 -26.99
N VAL A 477 -34.58 19.09 -25.79
CA VAL A 477 -35.40 18.94 -24.58
C VAL A 477 -36.86 19.31 -24.87
N LEU A 478 -37.12 20.50 -25.40
CA LEU A 478 -38.49 20.93 -25.73
C LEU A 478 -39.16 20.03 -26.79
N THR A 479 -38.38 19.38 -27.66
CA THR A 479 -38.89 18.42 -28.68
C THR A 479 -39.21 17.04 -28.08
N LEU A 480 -38.52 16.63 -27.01
CA LEU A 480 -38.82 15.39 -26.29
C LEU A 480 -40.09 15.53 -25.43
N PHE A 481 -40.33 16.70 -24.83
CA PHE A 481 -41.42 16.93 -23.87
C PHE A 481 -42.50 17.90 -24.40
N PRO A 482 -43.63 17.43 -24.97
CA PRO A 482 -44.60 18.30 -25.65
C PRO A 482 -45.23 19.39 -24.77
N SER A 483 -45.45 19.14 -23.48
CA SER A 483 -46.03 20.13 -22.55
C SER A 483 -45.02 21.14 -22.03
N SER A 484 -43.73 20.98 -22.32
CA SER A 484 -42.71 22.01 -22.06
C SER A 484 -42.72 23.15 -23.10
N GLN A 485 -43.52 23.04 -24.16
CA GLN A 485 -43.57 24.03 -25.24
C GLN A 485 -43.99 25.43 -24.74
N GLY A 486 -43.10 26.40 -24.97
CA GLY A 486 -43.22 27.77 -24.48
C GLY A 486 -42.57 28.04 -23.12
N LEU A 487 -41.95 27.04 -22.48
CA LEU A 487 -41.07 27.28 -21.32
C LEU A 487 -39.73 27.88 -21.78
N GLU A 488 -39.18 28.76 -20.96
CA GLU A 488 -37.94 29.49 -21.21
C GLU A 488 -36.84 29.06 -20.24
N VAL A 489 -35.60 29.04 -20.72
CA VAL A 489 -34.41 28.78 -19.88
C VAL A 489 -34.05 30.07 -19.14
N ILE A 490 -34.17 30.05 -17.81
CA ILE A 490 -33.90 31.19 -16.93
C ILE A 490 -32.47 31.19 -16.36
N TRP A 491 -31.80 30.04 -16.35
CA TRP A 491 -30.39 29.90 -16.00
C TRP A 491 -29.82 28.66 -16.71
N SER A 492 -28.52 28.68 -17.04
CA SER A 492 -27.86 27.53 -17.65
C SER A 492 -26.37 27.47 -17.34
N SER A 493 -25.81 26.26 -17.39
CA SER A 493 -24.37 26.00 -17.26
C SER A 493 -23.92 24.94 -18.28
N VAL A 494 -22.67 25.04 -18.70
CA VAL A 494 -22.02 24.06 -19.60
C VAL A 494 -20.65 23.72 -19.05
N VAL A 495 -20.45 22.45 -18.68
CA VAL A 495 -19.15 21.92 -18.24
C VAL A 495 -18.60 21.02 -19.34
N LYS A 496 -17.34 21.29 -19.75
CA LYS A 496 -16.62 20.54 -20.78
C LYS A 496 -15.42 19.83 -20.17
N ILE A 497 -15.34 18.51 -20.34
CA ILE A 497 -14.19 17.70 -19.91
C ILE A 497 -13.62 16.99 -21.15
N GLY A 498 -12.51 17.50 -21.68
CA GLY A 498 -11.90 16.99 -22.92
C GLY A 498 -11.33 15.57 -22.84
N GLN A 499 -11.01 15.09 -21.64
CA GLN A 499 -10.64 13.69 -21.36
C GLN A 499 -11.17 13.32 -19.97
N SER A 500 -12.31 12.64 -19.93
CA SER A 500 -13.00 12.23 -18.70
C SER A 500 -12.63 10.80 -18.33
N LEU A 501 -13.58 9.86 -18.39
CA LEU A 501 -13.36 8.42 -18.22
C LEU A 501 -12.39 7.90 -19.30
N TYR A 502 -11.59 6.87 -19.03
CA TYR A 502 -10.82 6.22 -20.09
C TYR A 502 -11.76 5.52 -21.08
N LEU A 503 -11.37 5.50 -22.35
CA LEU A 503 -12.09 4.85 -23.43
C LEU A 503 -12.07 3.34 -23.22
N GLU A 504 -13.18 2.77 -22.74
CA GLU A 504 -13.37 1.34 -22.49
C GLU A 504 -13.62 0.55 -23.79
N GLY A 505 -12.86 0.87 -24.84
CA GLY A 505 -12.99 0.23 -26.14
C GLY A 505 -12.33 -1.15 -26.21
N PRO A 506 -12.59 -1.92 -27.28
CA PRO A 506 -12.07 -3.26 -27.43
C PRO A 506 -10.54 -3.36 -27.28
N GLY A 507 -10.10 -4.32 -26.47
CA GLY A 507 -8.69 -4.61 -26.20
C GLY A 507 -7.97 -3.62 -25.28
N LYS A 508 -8.71 -2.78 -24.52
CA LYS A 508 -8.12 -1.79 -23.62
C LYS A 508 -7.90 -2.25 -22.18
N ASP A 509 -8.54 -3.33 -21.73
CA ASP A 509 -8.36 -3.83 -20.35
C ASP A 509 -6.92 -4.31 -20.00
N PRO A 510 -6.11 -4.86 -20.93
CA PRO A 510 -4.70 -5.22 -20.66
C PRO A 510 -3.79 -4.04 -20.29
N PHE A 511 -4.14 -2.82 -20.71
CA PHE A 511 -3.31 -1.63 -20.47
C PHE A 511 -3.58 -0.94 -19.12
N ARG A 512 -4.58 -1.41 -18.38
CA ARG A 512 -4.95 -0.85 -17.07
C ARG A 512 -3.95 -1.30 -16.01
N PRO A 513 -3.21 -0.37 -15.37
CA PRO A 513 -2.17 -0.73 -14.42
C PRO A 513 -2.79 -1.23 -13.10
N ASP A 514 -2.04 -2.06 -12.38
CA ASP A 514 -2.31 -2.39 -10.98
C ASP A 514 -2.16 -1.14 -10.08
N GLN A 515 -2.71 -1.18 -8.88
CA GLN A 515 -2.49 -0.14 -7.87
C GLN A 515 -1.06 -0.22 -7.28
N LYS A 516 -0.47 -1.42 -7.19
CA LYS A 516 0.94 -1.62 -6.86
C LYS A 516 1.80 -1.39 -8.10
N THR A 517 2.79 -0.49 -8.00
CA THR A 517 3.72 -0.22 -9.13
C THR A 517 5.08 -0.91 -8.94
N PRO A 518 5.93 -0.96 -9.98
CA PRO A 518 7.33 -1.38 -9.86
C PRO A 518 8.23 -0.44 -9.04
N VAL A 519 7.72 0.71 -8.57
CA VAL A 519 8.47 1.67 -7.74
C VAL A 519 8.04 1.48 -6.30
N LYS A 520 8.95 1.02 -5.43
CA LYS A 520 8.62 0.36 -4.15
C LYS A 520 7.64 1.13 -3.24
N ASN A 521 7.75 2.47 -3.19
CA ASN A 521 6.93 3.33 -2.34
C ASN A 521 5.95 4.24 -3.12
N PHE A 522 5.69 3.95 -4.41
CA PHE A 522 4.76 4.69 -5.26
C PHE A 522 3.60 3.80 -5.72
N PHE A 523 2.38 4.30 -5.53
CA PHE A 523 1.13 3.57 -5.74
C PHE A 523 0.18 4.37 -6.63
N LEU A 524 -0.68 3.67 -7.36
CA LEU A 524 -1.74 4.28 -8.18
C LEU A 524 -3.11 4.06 -7.55
N ALA A 525 -3.96 5.07 -7.66
CA ALA A 525 -5.38 4.95 -7.38
C ALA A 525 -6.17 5.69 -8.45
N GLY A 526 -7.38 5.23 -8.76
CA GLY A 526 -8.20 5.76 -9.83
C GLY A 526 -8.97 4.66 -10.53
N SER A 527 -10.17 4.98 -10.98
CA SER A 527 -11.08 4.06 -11.67
C SER A 527 -10.48 3.43 -12.94
N TYR A 528 -9.52 4.08 -13.58
CA TYR A 528 -8.77 3.52 -14.72
C TYR A 528 -7.84 2.35 -14.36
N THR A 529 -7.41 2.23 -13.10
CA THR A 529 -6.56 1.11 -12.62
C THR A 529 -7.32 -0.22 -12.61
N LYS A 530 -6.62 -1.34 -12.42
CA LYS A 530 -7.14 -2.70 -12.60
C LYS A 530 -8.21 -3.06 -11.56
N GLN A 531 -9.47 -3.14 -12.01
CA GLN A 531 -10.65 -3.62 -11.28
C GLN A 531 -11.83 -3.84 -12.25
N ASP A 532 -12.87 -4.60 -11.87
CA ASP A 532 -13.93 -5.02 -12.81
C ASP A 532 -15.14 -4.06 -12.94
N TYR A 533 -15.29 -3.09 -12.04
CA TYR A 533 -16.38 -2.11 -11.99
C TYR A 533 -16.28 -0.95 -12.98
N ILE A 534 -15.66 -1.16 -14.15
CA ILE A 534 -15.47 -0.16 -15.22
C ILE A 534 -14.84 1.18 -14.72
N ASP A 535 -14.74 2.22 -15.56
CA ASP A 535 -14.37 3.58 -15.11
C ASP A 535 -15.53 4.26 -14.36
N SER A 536 -15.86 3.78 -13.16
CA SER A 536 -17.00 4.27 -12.36
C SER A 536 -16.62 4.82 -10.99
N MET A 537 -17.62 5.37 -10.27
CA MET A 537 -17.48 5.78 -8.86
C MET A 537 -17.15 4.60 -7.93
N GLU A 538 -17.73 3.43 -8.21
CA GLU A 538 -17.43 2.18 -7.50
C GLU A 538 -16.01 1.71 -7.79
N GLY A 539 -15.59 1.72 -9.06
CA GLY A 539 -14.23 1.40 -9.48
C GLY A 539 -13.19 2.34 -8.88
N ALA A 540 -13.49 3.64 -8.81
CA ALA A 540 -12.65 4.63 -8.13
C ALA A 540 -12.51 4.30 -6.62
N THR A 541 -13.63 4.01 -5.95
CA THR A 541 -13.61 3.68 -4.51
C THR A 541 -12.84 2.39 -4.24
N LEU A 542 -13.10 1.32 -5.00
CA LEU A 542 -12.39 0.05 -4.89
C LEU A 542 -10.88 0.22 -5.16
N SER A 543 -10.48 0.96 -6.19
CA SER A 543 -9.06 1.22 -6.46
C SER A 543 -8.35 1.92 -5.29
N GLY A 544 -9.04 2.83 -4.60
CA GLY A 544 -8.47 3.53 -3.46
C GLY A 544 -8.22 2.59 -2.26
N ARG A 545 -9.13 1.64 -2.06
CA ARG A 545 -9.03 0.57 -1.05
C ARG A 545 -7.91 -0.43 -1.39
N GLN A 546 -7.81 -0.87 -2.66
CA GLN A 546 -6.72 -1.72 -3.13
C GLN A 546 -5.35 -1.06 -2.91
N ALA A 547 -5.20 0.23 -3.25
CA ALA A 547 -3.98 0.99 -3.00
C ALA A 547 -3.63 1.04 -1.50
N SER A 548 -4.61 1.26 -0.60
CA SER A 548 -4.36 1.23 0.85
C SER A 548 -3.90 -0.14 1.36
N ALA A 549 -4.43 -1.24 0.81
CA ALA A 549 -4.03 -2.59 1.19
C ALA A 549 -2.55 -2.84 0.84
N TYR A 550 -2.13 -2.55 -0.40
CA TYR A 550 -0.74 -2.69 -0.80
C TYR A 550 0.25 -1.82 0.00
N ILE A 551 -0.19 -0.64 0.47
CA ILE A 551 0.60 0.23 1.35
C ILE A 551 0.75 -0.39 2.75
N CYS A 552 -0.33 -0.97 3.30
CA CYS A 552 -0.28 -1.68 4.59
C CYS A 552 0.60 -2.93 4.49
N ASP A 553 0.41 -3.76 3.46
CA ASP A 553 1.18 -4.99 3.24
C ASP A 553 2.70 -4.74 3.12
N ALA A 554 3.09 -3.60 2.54
CA ALA A 554 4.48 -3.19 2.39
C ALA A 554 5.02 -2.36 3.58
N GLY A 555 4.23 -2.11 4.63
CA GLY A 555 4.52 -1.02 5.57
C GLY A 555 5.81 -1.16 6.39
N GLU A 556 6.30 -2.37 6.66
CA GLU A 556 7.64 -2.55 7.23
C GLU A 556 8.71 -2.09 6.22
N ASP A 557 8.69 -2.62 5.00
CA ASP A 557 9.61 -2.27 3.90
C ASP A 557 9.61 -0.77 3.57
N LEU A 558 8.44 -0.11 3.63
CA LEU A 558 8.29 1.32 3.36
C LEU A 558 9.01 2.20 4.41
N VAL A 559 8.91 1.85 5.69
CA VAL A 559 9.71 2.51 6.73
C VAL A 559 11.19 2.18 6.58
N HIS A 560 11.51 0.94 6.18
CA HIS A 560 12.89 0.57 5.89
C HIS A 560 13.50 1.40 4.76
N LEU A 561 12.77 1.66 3.67
CA LEU A 561 13.20 2.49 2.53
C LEU A 561 13.46 3.96 2.91
N ASN A 562 12.58 4.57 3.70
CA ASN A 562 12.85 5.92 4.24
C ASN A 562 13.91 5.90 5.35
N SER A 563 14.21 4.73 5.95
CA SER A 563 15.32 4.58 6.88
C SER A 563 16.66 4.27 6.23
N SER A 564 16.73 3.84 4.96
CA SER A 564 18.00 3.85 4.20
C SER A 564 18.50 5.28 3.92
N ASP A 565 17.60 6.26 3.89
CA ASP A 565 17.89 7.70 3.94
C ASP A 565 18.33 8.19 5.36
N ALA A 566 18.26 7.33 6.39
CA ALA A 566 18.42 7.70 7.81
C ALA A 566 19.25 6.72 8.68
N GLN A 567 19.95 5.74 8.07
CA GLN A 567 20.87 4.80 8.74
C GLN A 567 22.32 4.96 8.24
N ASP A 568 22.69 6.21 7.99
CA ASP A 568 24.01 6.61 7.53
C ASP A 568 24.80 7.15 8.74
N LEU A 569 25.82 6.41 9.22
CA LEU A 569 26.76 6.88 10.25
C LEU A 569 27.47 8.18 9.82
N LYS A 570 27.40 8.60 8.54
CA LYS A 570 27.73 9.96 8.07
C LYS A 570 27.11 11.07 8.93
N ALA A 571 25.94 10.83 9.53
CA ALA A 571 25.33 11.78 10.47
C ALA A 571 26.24 12.11 11.67
N CYS A 572 27.08 11.15 12.09
CA CYS A 572 28.06 11.27 13.17
C CYS A 572 29.35 11.97 12.76
N LYS A 573 29.60 12.15 11.45
CA LYS A 573 30.76 12.88 10.89
C LYS A 573 32.10 12.37 11.46
N PHE A 574 32.23 11.04 11.62
CA PHE A 574 33.49 10.44 12.03
C PHE A 574 34.57 10.69 10.97
N ASN A 575 35.75 11.13 11.40
CA ASN A 575 36.88 11.33 10.49
C ASN A 575 37.69 10.04 10.26
N THR A 576 37.69 9.14 11.26
CA THR A 576 38.39 7.85 11.20
C THR A 576 37.62 6.76 11.96
N ILE A 577 37.87 5.50 11.61
CA ILE A 577 37.50 4.33 12.42
C ILE A 577 38.77 3.57 12.80
N TYR A 578 38.84 3.08 14.04
CA TYR A 578 39.90 2.17 14.49
C TYR A 578 39.28 0.86 14.98
N GLN A 579 39.68 -0.24 14.37
CA GLN A 579 39.11 -1.57 14.61
C GLN A 579 40.14 -2.50 15.26
N PHE A 580 39.70 -3.26 16.26
CA PHE A 580 40.50 -4.22 17.04
C PHE A 580 39.68 -5.49 17.19
N GLY A 581 40.26 -6.68 17.07
CA GLY A 581 39.49 -7.93 17.10
C GLY A 581 40.20 -9.11 16.47
N ASP A 582 39.42 -10.08 16.00
CA ASP A 582 39.92 -11.30 15.36
C ASP A 582 39.55 -11.40 13.86
N SER A 583 39.41 -12.62 13.33
CA SER A 583 39.13 -12.90 11.92
C SER A 583 37.75 -12.43 11.44
N ILE A 584 36.85 -12.06 12.34
CA ILE A 584 35.56 -11.47 11.99
C ILE A 584 35.71 -10.00 11.52
N SER A 585 36.83 -9.35 11.85
CA SER A 585 37.15 -7.98 11.44
C SER A 585 38.47 -7.82 10.66
N ASP A 586 39.38 -8.80 10.66
CA ASP A 586 40.68 -8.72 9.96
C ASP A 586 40.58 -8.41 8.46
N THR A 587 41.04 -7.21 8.07
CA THR A 587 41.07 -6.73 6.69
C THR A 587 42.30 -7.16 5.89
N GLY A 588 43.27 -7.85 6.51
CA GLY A 588 44.42 -8.45 5.83
C GLY A 588 45.71 -8.60 6.65
N ASN A 589 45.73 -8.31 7.96
CA ASN A 589 46.93 -8.44 8.79
C ASN A 589 47.43 -9.90 8.84
N ALA A 590 46.54 -10.88 9.00
CA ALA A 590 46.96 -12.28 9.13
C ALA A 590 47.61 -12.85 7.85
N ILE A 591 47.27 -12.36 6.65
CA ILE A 591 47.94 -12.82 5.41
C ILE A 591 49.32 -12.20 5.22
N ILE A 592 49.63 -11.10 5.93
CA ILE A 592 50.96 -10.49 5.98
C ILE A 592 51.84 -11.25 6.97
N GLU A 593 51.32 -11.55 8.17
CA GLU A 593 52.01 -12.35 9.19
C GLU A 593 52.19 -13.82 8.75
N PHE A 594 51.17 -14.43 8.14
CA PHE A 594 51.16 -15.82 7.68
C PHE A 594 50.70 -15.94 6.21
N PRO A 595 51.57 -15.68 5.21
CA PRO A 595 51.24 -15.74 3.78
C PRO A 595 50.76 -17.09 3.24
N ILE A 596 50.80 -18.15 4.05
CA ILE A 596 50.25 -19.48 3.73
C ILE A 596 48.72 -19.56 3.91
N LEU A 597 48.13 -18.63 4.68
CA LEU A 597 46.69 -18.57 4.92
C LEU A 597 45.92 -18.33 3.60
N PRO A 598 44.74 -18.94 3.43
CA PRO A 598 44.05 -18.95 2.14
C PRO A 598 43.31 -17.64 1.83
N TYR A 599 43.19 -16.70 2.76
CA TYR A 599 42.36 -15.48 2.60
C TYR A 599 42.86 -14.54 1.49
N GLY A 600 44.16 -14.58 1.17
CA GLY A 600 44.77 -13.82 0.07
C GLY A 600 44.61 -14.46 -1.32
N ARG A 601 43.74 -15.47 -1.48
CA ARG A 601 43.47 -16.13 -2.77
C ARG A 601 42.01 -16.58 -2.90
N PHE A 602 41.56 -16.76 -4.14
CA PHE A 602 40.27 -17.41 -4.40
C PHE A 602 40.18 -18.78 -3.69
N PRO A 603 39.01 -19.14 -3.13
CA PRO A 603 37.70 -18.52 -3.36
C PRO A 603 37.34 -17.37 -2.41
N TYR A 604 38.21 -16.96 -1.48
CA TYR A 604 37.94 -15.76 -0.68
C TYR A 604 37.83 -14.53 -1.58
N GLY A 605 36.89 -13.65 -1.26
CA GLY A 605 36.56 -12.49 -2.10
C GLY A 605 35.84 -12.79 -3.43
N ILE A 606 35.33 -14.01 -3.67
CA ILE A 606 34.62 -14.36 -4.93
C ILE A 606 33.41 -13.48 -5.24
N SER A 607 32.65 -13.02 -4.24
CA SER A 607 31.47 -12.16 -4.41
C SER A 607 31.83 -10.72 -4.78
N VAL A 608 33.05 -10.27 -4.45
CA VAL A 608 33.61 -8.98 -4.90
C VAL A 608 34.57 -9.12 -6.09
N LYS A 609 34.80 -10.36 -6.56
CA LYS A 609 35.62 -10.76 -7.73
C LYS A 609 37.12 -10.49 -7.58
N GLU A 610 37.60 -10.32 -6.36
CA GLU A 610 39.01 -10.05 -6.03
C GLU A 610 39.33 -10.66 -4.66
N ALA A 611 40.50 -11.28 -4.49
CA ALA A 611 40.91 -11.85 -3.21
C ALA A 611 41.43 -10.74 -2.28
N THR A 612 40.57 -10.27 -1.38
CA THR A 612 40.78 -9.07 -0.55
C THR A 612 41.62 -9.27 0.72
N GLY A 613 42.08 -10.49 1.00
CA GLY A 613 42.75 -10.84 2.26
C GLY A 613 41.81 -11.03 3.46
N ARG A 614 40.52 -10.69 3.32
CA ARG A 614 39.49 -10.84 4.36
C ARG A 614 39.03 -12.30 4.49
N PRO A 615 38.74 -12.82 5.70
CA PRO A 615 38.17 -14.16 5.91
C PRO A 615 36.70 -14.33 5.46
N SER A 616 36.32 -13.90 4.25
CA SER A 616 34.95 -14.02 3.71
C SER A 616 34.95 -14.19 2.18
N ASP A 617 33.79 -14.46 1.57
CA ASP A 617 33.60 -14.34 0.11
C ASP A 617 33.56 -12.88 -0.38
N GLY A 618 33.60 -11.90 0.52
CA GLY A 618 33.66 -10.49 0.14
C GLY A 618 34.06 -9.55 1.28
N TRP A 619 33.06 -8.85 1.82
CA TRP A 619 33.24 -7.78 2.80
C TRP A 619 32.83 -8.24 4.19
N LEU A 620 33.51 -7.71 5.21
CA LEU A 620 33.26 -7.94 6.63
C LEU A 620 32.28 -6.89 7.18
N MET A 621 31.76 -7.08 8.39
CA MET A 621 30.88 -6.08 9.02
C MET A 621 31.53 -4.69 9.12
N ILE A 622 32.83 -4.62 9.38
CA ILE A 622 33.56 -3.35 9.50
C ILE A 622 33.63 -2.56 8.18
N ASP A 623 33.68 -3.24 7.04
CA ASP A 623 33.68 -2.61 5.72
C ASP A 623 32.36 -1.84 5.46
N TYR A 624 31.22 -2.46 5.82
CA TYR A 624 29.90 -1.83 5.70
C TYR A 624 29.69 -0.71 6.73
N ILE A 625 30.24 -0.86 7.95
CA ILE A 625 30.25 0.21 8.96
C ILE A 625 31.06 1.42 8.45
N ALA A 626 32.21 1.21 7.82
CA ALA A 626 33.00 2.27 7.21
C ALA A 626 32.26 2.95 6.03
N GLN A 627 31.62 2.17 5.16
CA GLN A 627 30.78 2.71 4.07
C GLN A 627 29.60 3.55 4.60
N SER A 628 28.93 3.10 5.66
CA SER A 628 27.88 3.87 6.36
C SER A 628 28.46 5.11 7.07
N ALA A 629 29.71 5.10 7.51
CA ALA A 629 30.37 6.32 8.02
C ALA A 629 30.76 7.31 6.91
N GLY A 630 30.70 6.91 5.64
CA GLY A 630 31.21 7.68 4.50
C GLY A 630 32.74 7.67 4.40
N LEU A 631 33.38 6.68 5.01
CA LEU A 631 34.82 6.48 5.04
C LEU A 631 35.24 5.38 4.05
N PRO A 632 36.50 5.37 3.58
CA PRO A 632 37.04 4.25 2.80
C PRO A 632 37.08 2.97 3.64
N LEU A 633 37.28 1.84 2.97
CA LEU A 633 37.54 0.56 3.64
C LEU A 633 38.80 0.65 4.51
N LEU A 634 38.81 -0.06 5.64
CA LEU A 634 39.97 -0.03 6.53
C LEU A 634 41.11 -0.88 5.98
N GLU A 635 42.30 -0.28 6.05
CA GLU A 635 43.56 -0.89 5.68
C GLU A 635 44.19 -1.63 6.88
N PRO A 636 44.82 -2.81 6.67
CA PRO A 636 45.49 -3.55 7.73
C PRO A 636 46.78 -2.84 8.17
N TYR A 637 46.96 -2.69 9.49
CA TYR A 637 48.10 -2.03 10.12
C TYR A 637 49.48 -2.55 9.66
N GLU A 638 49.64 -3.86 9.46
CA GLU A 638 50.92 -4.48 9.07
C GLU A 638 51.30 -4.24 7.59
N ASN A 639 50.45 -3.60 6.77
CA ASN A 639 50.81 -3.27 5.39
C ASN A 639 51.64 -1.97 5.30
N PRO A 640 52.93 -2.02 4.92
CA PRO A 640 53.80 -0.84 4.90
C PRO A 640 53.46 0.17 3.79
N ASN A 641 52.55 -0.17 2.86
CA ASN A 641 52.14 0.71 1.75
C ASN A 641 50.75 1.34 1.97
N SER A 642 50.06 1.03 3.07
CA SER A 642 48.69 1.48 3.31
C SER A 642 48.61 2.95 3.71
N ASN A 643 47.47 3.57 3.38
CA ASN A 643 47.17 4.95 3.75
C ASN A 643 46.21 5.02 4.93
N PHE A 644 46.75 5.30 6.12
CA PHE A 644 46.00 5.31 7.39
C PHE A 644 45.23 6.61 7.68
N THR A 645 45.17 7.57 6.73
CA THR A 645 44.56 8.90 6.97
C THR A 645 43.09 8.89 7.42
N GLN A 646 42.35 7.83 7.15
CA GLN A 646 40.90 7.71 7.45
C GLN A 646 40.56 6.53 8.36
N GLY A 647 41.54 5.89 8.99
CA GLY A 647 41.35 4.75 9.87
C GLY A 647 42.37 3.63 9.67
N VAL A 648 42.36 2.66 10.58
CA VAL A 648 43.28 1.50 10.58
C VAL A 648 42.57 0.29 11.19
N ASP A 649 42.80 -0.90 10.63
CA ASP A 649 42.44 -2.16 11.25
C ASP A 649 43.65 -2.85 11.92
N PHE A 650 43.54 -3.09 13.22
CA PHE A 650 44.53 -3.81 14.02
C PHE A 650 44.13 -5.26 14.32
N SER A 651 42.96 -5.72 13.83
CA SER A 651 42.49 -7.09 14.03
C SER A 651 43.36 -8.09 13.27
N VAL A 652 43.50 -9.30 13.80
CA VAL A 652 44.27 -10.38 13.15
C VAL A 652 43.49 -11.69 13.23
N ALA A 653 43.48 -12.49 12.17
CA ALA A 653 42.75 -13.74 12.16
C ALA A 653 43.27 -14.76 13.21
N GLY A 654 42.36 -15.26 14.05
CA GLY A 654 42.62 -16.36 14.99
C GLY A 654 43.27 -15.97 16.32
N VAL A 655 43.41 -14.68 16.67
CA VAL A 655 43.96 -14.28 17.97
C VAL A 655 43.00 -14.54 19.13
N THR A 656 43.55 -14.58 20.33
CA THR A 656 42.82 -14.65 21.59
C THR A 656 42.75 -13.29 22.28
N ALA A 657 41.72 -13.07 23.09
CA ALA A 657 41.62 -11.87 23.90
C ALA A 657 42.78 -11.80 24.91
N VAL A 658 43.05 -12.91 25.61
CA VAL A 658 44.14 -13.01 26.59
C VAL A 658 45.49 -13.29 25.94
N SER A 659 46.58 -13.10 26.69
CA SER A 659 47.93 -13.43 26.22
C SER A 659 48.21 -14.94 26.18
N VAL A 660 49.19 -15.34 25.37
CA VAL A 660 49.74 -16.71 25.34
C VAL A 660 50.11 -17.22 26.75
N ASP A 661 50.76 -16.38 27.56
CA ASP A 661 51.10 -16.71 28.97
C ASP A 661 49.87 -17.01 29.84
N THR A 662 48.70 -16.47 29.49
CA THR A 662 47.45 -16.69 30.22
C THR A 662 46.79 -17.99 29.78
N LEU A 663 46.79 -18.31 28.48
CA LEU A 663 46.36 -19.61 27.97
C LEU A 663 47.17 -20.76 28.58
N ILE A 664 48.50 -20.62 28.63
CA ILE A 664 49.40 -21.61 29.24
C ILE A 664 49.08 -21.81 30.74
N LYS A 665 48.76 -20.74 31.49
CA LYS A 665 48.31 -20.85 32.90
C LYS A 665 46.96 -21.53 33.07
N TRP A 666 46.11 -21.53 32.05
CA TRP A 666 44.83 -22.23 32.01
C TRP A 666 44.92 -23.66 31.45
N ASP A 667 46.14 -24.15 31.19
CA ASP A 667 46.42 -25.45 30.58
C ASP A 667 45.78 -25.59 29.18
N ILE A 668 45.91 -24.51 28.39
CA ILE A 668 45.43 -24.41 27.01
C ILE A 668 46.63 -24.12 26.09
N PRO A 669 46.89 -24.95 25.06
CA PRO A 669 47.98 -24.70 24.14
C PRO A 669 47.69 -23.44 23.30
N PRO A 670 48.65 -22.50 23.16
CA PRO A 670 48.46 -21.31 22.35
C PRO A 670 48.37 -21.64 20.86
N PHE A 671 47.61 -20.82 20.12
CA PHE A 671 47.41 -20.99 18.69
C PHE A 671 48.18 -19.93 17.88
N VAL A 672 49.18 -20.40 17.12
CA VAL A 672 49.89 -19.77 15.98
C VAL A 672 50.51 -18.37 16.17
N THR A 673 49.84 -17.39 16.78
CA THR A 673 50.30 -15.99 16.95
C THR A 673 50.27 -15.54 18.41
N ASN A 674 51.02 -14.47 18.72
CA ASN A 674 51.01 -13.78 20.02
C ASN A 674 50.29 -12.42 19.96
N ASN A 675 49.61 -12.10 18.85
CA ASN A 675 48.97 -10.80 18.61
C ASN A 675 47.62 -10.64 19.33
N SER A 676 47.57 -10.97 20.62
CA SER A 676 46.38 -10.84 21.47
C SER A 676 45.85 -9.40 21.51
N LEU A 677 44.63 -9.21 22.00
CA LEU A 677 43.95 -7.90 21.98
C LEU A 677 44.82 -6.75 22.53
N MET A 678 45.57 -6.98 23.62
CA MET A 678 46.44 -5.94 24.19
C MET A 678 47.65 -5.60 23.30
N VAL A 679 48.14 -6.54 22.48
CA VAL A 679 49.20 -6.27 21.49
C VAL A 679 48.68 -5.38 20.36
N GLN A 680 47.42 -5.54 19.96
CA GLN A 680 46.75 -4.64 19.01
C GLN A 680 46.60 -3.23 19.59
N VAL A 681 46.30 -3.11 20.89
CA VAL A 681 46.31 -1.81 21.60
C VAL A 681 47.72 -1.18 21.64
N ASP A 682 48.76 -1.99 21.81
CA ASP A 682 50.15 -1.52 21.73
C ASP A 682 50.56 -1.12 20.29
N TRP A 683 50.01 -1.74 19.25
CA TRP A 683 50.15 -1.28 17.87
C TRP A 683 49.50 0.08 17.65
N PHE A 684 48.28 0.30 18.16
CA PHE A 684 47.65 1.63 18.11
C PHE A 684 48.50 2.69 18.83
N ASN A 685 49.08 2.36 19.99
CA ASN A 685 50.00 3.25 20.69
C ASN A 685 51.26 3.59 19.88
N LYS A 686 51.82 2.61 19.14
CA LYS A 686 52.94 2.82 18.20
C LYS A 686 52.53 3.61 16.94
N TYR A 687 51.27 3.52 16.55
CA TYR A 687 50.68 4.25 15.42
C TYR A 687 50.46 5.75 15.72
N LEU A 688 50.14 6.13 16.96
CA LEU A 688 49.89 7.53 17.35
C LEU A 688 50.88 8.57 16.76
N PRO A 689 52.22 8.41 16.88
CA PRO A 689 53.18 9.40 16.39
C PRO A 689 53.20 9.60 14.86
N THR A 690 52.52 8.74 14.09
CA THR A 690 52.44 8.88 12.63
C THR A 690 51.45 9.96 12.18
N PHE A 691 50.45 10.30 13.00
CA PHE A 691 49.40 11.27 12.65
C PHE A 691 49.19 12.38 13.69
N CYS A 692 49.76 12.27 14.89
CA CYS A 692 49.76 13.34 15.89
C CYS A 692 51.16 13.65 16.44
N THR A 693 51.37 14.93 16.78
CA THR A 693 52.68 15.50 17.16
C THR A 693 52.94 15.52 18.67
N ASN A 694 51.87 15.50 19.48
CA ASN A 694 51.90 15.55 20.94
C ASN A 694 50.55 15.06 21.49
N VAL A 695 50.48 14.78 22.80
CA VAL A 695 49.29 14.18 23.45
C VAL A 695 48.00 14.97 23.21
N ALA A 696 48.02 16.31 23.25
CA ALA A 696 46.82 17.12 23.05
C ALA A 696 46.33 17.09 21.58
N ASP A 697 47.27 17.10 20.62
CA ASP A 697 46.98 16.92 19.20
C ASP A 697 46.43 15.50 18.90
N CYS A 698 46.93 14.47 19.59
CA CYS A 698 46.37 13.12 19.51
C CYS A 698 44.92 13.09 20.00
N GLN A 699 44.67 13.59 21.22
CA GLN A 699 43.35 13.59 21.84
C GLN A 699 42.30 14.33 21.01
N GLU A 700 42.62 15.50 20.45
CA GLU A 700 41.65 16.27 19.65
C GLU A 700 41.33 15.59 18.30
N LYS A 701 42.30 14.95 17.65
CA LYS A 701 42.06 14.15 16.43
C LYS A 701 41.20 12.91 16.73
N ILE A 702 41.58 12.17 17.76
CA ILE A 702 40.94 10.92 18.21
C ILE A 702 39.49 11.11 18.67
N LYS A 703 39.15 12.29 19.20
CA LYS A 703 37.80 12.64 19.65
C LYS A 703 36.73 12.57 18.55
N SER A 704 37.14 12.62 17.29
CA SER A 704 36.29 12.49 16.10
C SER A 704 36.30 11.09 15.47
N SER A 705 36.83 10.10 16.19
CA SER A 705 37.02 8.73 15.73
C SER A 705 36.05 7.76 16.40
N LEU A 706 35.61 6.75 15.65
CA LEU A 706 34.86 5.62 16.19
C LEU A 706 35.83 4.45 16.49
N PHE A 707 35.80 3.94 17.71
CA PHE A 707 36.58 2.76 18.12
C PHE A 707 35.68 1.54 18.17
N MET A 708 36.06 0.49 17.44
CA MET A 708 35.35 -0.78 17.38
C MET A 708 36.22 -1.86 18.02
N ILE A 709 35.75 -2.44 19.14
CA ILE A 709 36.48 -3.45 19.92
C ILE A 709 35.72 -4.77 19.85
N GLY A 710 36.27 -5.73 19.11
CA GLY A 710 35.73 -7.05 18.84
C GLY A 710 35.13 -7.19 17.43
N THR A 711 34.66 -8.38 17.03
CA THR A 711 34.51 -9.58 17.87
C THR A 711 35.85 -10.12 18.35
N ILE A 712 35.90 -10.56 19.60
CA ILE A 712 37.12 -11.11 20.23
C ILE A 712 36.73 -12.03 21.39
N GLY A 713 37.59 -12.98 21.77
CA GLY A 713 37.40 -13.83 22.94
C GLY A 713 36.78 -15.20 22.66
N PHE A 714 36.14 -15.42 21.49
CA PHE A 714 35.58 -16.74 21.16
C PHE A 714 36.66 -17.77 20.81
N ASN A 715 37.82 -17.34 20.28
CA ASN A 715 38.96 -18.21 20.03
C ASN A 715 39.52 -18.81 21.32
N ASP A 716 39.57 -18.02 22.39
CA ASP A 716 40.00 -18.44 23.73
C ASP A 716 39.17 -19.65 24.18
N TYR A 717 37.85 -19.57 24.06
CA TYR A 717 36.94 -20.67 24.43
C TYR A 717 36.98 -21.84 23.44
N ASN A 718 37.07 -21.59 22.14
CA ASN A 718 37.16 -22.64 21.13
C ASN A 718 38.39 -23.54 21.33
N LEU A 719 39.54 -22.95 21.68
CA LEU A 719 40.75 -23.70 22.04
C LEU A 719 40.52 -24.57 23.30
N ALA A 720 39.81 -24.04 24.30
CA ALA A 720 39.48 -24.77 25.52
C ALA A 720 38.48 -25.92 25.29
N PHE A 721 37.44 -25.71 24.47
CA PHE A 721 36.50 -26.76 24.06
C PHE A 721 37.22 -27.93 23.36
N GLY A 722 38.28 -27.63 22.61
CA GLY A 722 39.14 -28.62 21.95
C GLY A 722 39.97 -29.51 22.90
N GLN A 723 40.14 -29.12 24.17
CA GLN A 723 40.92 -29.86 25.17
C GLN A 723 40.06 -30.76 26.08
N ASN A 724 38.81 -31.06 25.72
CA ASN A 724 37.83 -31.81 26.53
C ASN A 724 37.55 -31.21 27.93
N LYS A 725 37.89 -29.93 28.17
CA LYS A 725 37.45 -29.19 29.35
C LYS A 725 35.93 -29.01 29.33
N THR A 726 35.30 -29.02 30.50
CA THR A 726 33.83 -28.91 30.58
C THR A 726 33.38 -27.46 30.35
N LEU A 727 32.15 -27.27 29.82
CA LEU A 727 31.58 -25.93 29.65
C LEU A 727 31.55 -25.14 30.97
N GLU A 728 31.28 -25.80 32.10
CA GLU A 728 31.24 -25.18 33.42
C GLU A 728 32.63 -24.76 33.94
N GLU A 729 33.66 -25.59 33.72
CA GLU A 729 35.06 -25.25 34.03
C GLU A 729 35.50 -23.99 33.26
N ILE A 730 35.28 -23.98 31.94
CA ILE A 730 35.64 -22.86 31.05
C ILE A 730 34.86 -21.59 31.46
N LYS A 731 33.57 -21.74 31.77
CA LYS A 731 32.66 -20.66 32.17
C LYS A 731 33.12 -19.97 33.46
N ASN A 732 33.60 -20.74 34.43
CA ASN A 732 34.01 -20.24 35.72
C ASN A 732 35.45 -19.69 35.73
N ILE A 733 36.37 -20.31 34.98
CA ILE A 733 37.79 -19.94 34.98
C ILE A 733 38.11 -18.84 33.95
N MET A 734 37.58 -18.95 32.72
CA MET A 734 38.07 -18.15 31.59
C MET A 734 37.22 -16.91 31.31
N VAL A 735 35.89 -17.01 31.41
CA VAL A 735 34.99 -15.88 31.06
C VAL A 735 35.34 -14.60 31.85
N PRO A 736 35.61 -14.63 33.17
CA PRO A 736 36.02 -13.44 33.90
C PRO A 736 37.35 -12.85 33.38
N GLY A 737 38.34 -13.67 33.06
CA GLY A 737 39.66 -13.22 32.60
C GLY A 737 39.62 -12.64 31.18
N VAL A 738 38.85 -13.24 30.28
CA VAL A 738 38.61 -12.74 28.91
C VAL A 738 37.88 -11.40 28.97
N VAL A 739 36.77 -11.30 29.72
CA VAL A 739 36.01 -10.05 29.86
C VAL A 739 36.88 -8.96 30.51
N GLN A 740 37.64 -9.27 31.56
CA GLN A 740 38.54 -8.30 32.18
C GLN A 740 39.58 -7.78 31.19
N THR A 741 40.14 -8.64 30.33
CA THR A 741 41.15 -8.22 29.32
C THR A 741 40.54 -7.29 28.25
N ILE A 742 39.30 -7.53 27.83
CA ILE A 742 38.56 -6.62 26.95
C ILE A 742 38.35 -5.26 27.63
N ILE A 743 37.94 -5.27 28.90
CA ILE A 743 37.70 -4.06 29.70
C ILE A 743 38.99 -3.26 29.92
N ASP A 744 40.12 -3.91 30.21
CA ASP A 744 41.42 -3.27 30.38
C ASP A 744 41.93 -2.66 29.06
N SER A 745 41.68 -3.34 27.92
CA SER A 745 41.97 -2.81 26.58
C SER A 745 41.15 -1.55 26.28
N VAL A 746 39.86 -1.55 26.62
CA VAL A 746 38.98 -0.37 26.50
C VAL A 746 39.47 0.78 27.39
N LYS A 747 39.82 0.51 28.66
CA LYS A 747 40.42 1.53 29.55
C LYS A 747 41.69 2.13 28.95
N LYS A 748 42.54 1.30 28.35
CA LYS A 748 43.78 1.74 27.71
C LYS A 748 43.51 2.64 26.49
N ILE A 749 42.56 2.28 25.64
CA ILE A 749 42.13 3.09 24.48
C ILE A 749 41.50 4.42 24.92
N ILE A 750 40.67 4.42 25.97
CA ILE A 750 40.15 5.66 26.59
C ILE A 750 41.30 6.53 27.11
N SER A 751 42.35 5.94 27.70
CA SER A 751 43.54 6.69 28.17
C SER A 751 44.33 7.38 27.03
N PHE A 752 44.16 6.93 25.78
CA PHE A 752 44.72 7.59 24.60
C PHE A 752 43.82 8.71 24.03
N GLY A 753 42.59 8.86 24.53
CA GLY A 753 41.66 9.94 24.17
C GLY A 753 40.34 9.50 23.51
N ALA A 754 40.07 8.21 23.38
CA ALA A 754 38.85 7.71 22.72
C ALA A 754 37.56 8.13 23.45
N THR A 755 36.63 8.75 22.72
CA THR A 755 35.34 9.26 23.25
C THR A 755 34.12 8.47 22.79
N GLN A 756 34.24 7.71 21.69
CA GLN A 756 33.17 6.93 21.07
C GLN A 756 33.67 5.49 20.86
N VAL A 757 33.22 4.57 21.72
CA VAL A 757 33.73 3.19 21.78
C VAL A 757 32.58 2.19 21.73
N VAL A 758 32.53 1.37 20.69
CA VAL A 758 31.62 0.23 20.56
C VAL A 758 32.39 -1.04 20.90
N VAL A 759 31.94 -1.78 21.91
CA VAL A 759 32.52 -3.07 22.30
C VAL A 759 31.53 -4.16 21.94
N THR A 760 31.89 -4.99 20.96
CA THR A 760 30.98 -6.00 20.43
C THR A 760 31.00 -7.27 21.28
N GLY A 761 29.82 -7.86 21.47
CA GLY A 761 29.68 -9.19 22.04
C GLY A 761 29.98 -10.29 21.02
N THR A 762 30.11 -11.51 21.52
CA THR A 762 30.17 -12.72 20.69
C THR A 762 28.80 -13.07 20.09
N PHE A 763 28.78 -13.66 18.90
CA PHE A 763 27.54 -14.11 18.26
C PHE A 763 27.15 -15.54 18.67
N GLN A 764 26.08 -16.08 18.05
CA GLN A 764 25.56 -17.43 18.28
C GLN A 764 26.49 -18.51 17.71
N MET A 765 27.64 -18.68 18.33
CA MET A 765 28.69 -19.61 17.92
C MET A 765 28.21 -21.07 17.83
N GLY A 766 27.19 -21.46 18.62
CA GLY A 766 26.54 -22.77 18.53
C GLY A 766 25.83 -23.05 17.20
N CYS A 767 25.67 -22.03 16.33
CA CYS A 767 25.19 -22.15 14.96
C CYS A 767 26.31 -22.35 13.92
N THR A 768 27.59 -22.18 14.30
CA THR A 768 28.71 -22.26 13.35
C THR A 768 28.92 -23.68 12.84
N PRO A 769 29.24 -23.90 11.56
CA PRO A 769 29.49 -25.24 11.03
C PRO A 769 30.64 -25.96 11.76
N GLY A 770 31.64 -25.21 12.26
CA GLY A 770 32.74 -25.72 13.06
C GLY A 770 32.28 -26.39 14.37
N LEU A 771 31.62 -25.62 15.25
CA LEU A 771 31.14 -26.15 16.55
C LEU A 771 30.06 -27.22 16.36
N LEU A 772 29.16 -27.04 15.40
CA LEU A 772 28.14 -28.02 15.06
C LEU A 772 28.73 -29.36 14.61
N THR A 773 29.84 -29.36 13.89
CA THR A 773 30.54 -30.59 13.46
C THR A 773 31.40 -31.16 14.59
N MET A 774 31.98 -30.32 15.45
CA MET A 774 32.85 -30.76 16.54
C MET A 774 32.06 -31.42 17.67
N PHE A 775 30.89 -30.88 18.00
CA PHE A 775 30.07 -31.26 19.16
C PHE A 775 28.67 -31.77 18.79
N SER A 776 28.48 -32.27 17.56
CA SER A 776 27.22 -32.89 17.14
C SER A 776 26.85 -34.06 18.05
N THR A 777 25.64 -34.05 18.57
CA THR A 777 25.03 -35.20 19.26
C THR A 777 23.82 -35.73 18.48
N ASN A 778 23.44 -36.98 18.78
CA ASN A 778 22.19 -37.59 18.27
C ASN A 778 20.95 -37.15 19.07
N THR A 779 21.11 -36.33 20.11
CA THR A 779 20.02 -35.88 20.98
C THR A 779 19.37 -34.65 20.37
N SER A 780 18.19 -34.79 19.78
CA SER A 780 17.44 -33.66 19.19
C SER A 780 17.22 -32.51 20.17
N ALA A 781 17.01 -32.83 21.46
CA ALA A 781 16.84 -31.84 22.53
C ALA A 781 18.09 -31.01 22.87
N ALA A 782 19.27 -31.31 22.30
CA ALA A 782 20.48 -30.48 22.43
C ALA A 782 20.48 -29.26 21.49
N TYR A 783 19.61 -29.27 20.47
CA TYR A 783 19.52 -28.22 19.47
C TYR A 783 18.28 -27.33 19.69
N ASP A 784 18.30 -26.12 19.14
CA ASP A 784 17.14 -25.22 19.04
C ASP A 784 16.36 -25.42 17.72
N ALA A 785 15.37 -24.55 17.48
CA ALA A 785 14.52 -24.60 16.29
C ALA A 785 15.25 -24.31 14.96
N HIS A 786 16.43 -23.68 15.01
CA HIS A 786 17.26 -23.33 13.85
C HIS A 786 18.38 -24.37 13.64
N GLY A 787 18.50 -25.35 14.55
CA GLY A 787 19.48 -26.42 14.51
C GLY A 787 20.82 -26.06 15.16
N CYS A 788 20.89 -25.00 15.96
CA CYS A 788 22.10 -24.60 16.69
C CYS A 788 22.20 -25.29 18.05
N LEU A 789 23.43 -25.48 18.56
CA LEU A 789 23.69 -26.10 19.87
C LEU A 789 23.35 -25.14 21.02
N LYS A 790 22.36 -25.49 21.84
CA LYS A 790 21.87 -24.62 22.93
C LYS A 790 22.91 -24.39 24.02
N ASP A 791 23.53 -25.44 24.56
CA ASP A 791 24.48 -25.31 25.67
C ASP A 791 25.68 -24.38 25.33
N TYR A 792 26.06 -24.33 24.04
CA TYR A 792 27.08 -23.41 23.54
C TYR A 792 26.51 -21.99 23.37
N ASN A 793 25.33 -21.84 22.76
CA ASN A 793 24.66 -20.54 22.66
C ASN A 793 24.42 -19.91 24.07
N ASP A 794 24.02 -20.71 25.07
CA ASP A 794 23.87 -20.31 26.47
C ASP A 794 25.22 -19.88 27.10
N PHE A 795 26.32 -20.56 26.76
CA PHE A 795 27.67 -20.15 27.17
C PHE A 795 28.04 -18.77 26.61
N PHE A 796 27.80 -18.53 25.32
CA PHE A 796 28.13 -17.24 24.69
C PHE A 796 27.18 -16.11 25.15
N MET A 797 25.90 -16.41 25.43
CA MET A 797 25.00 -15.47 26.14
C MET A 797 25.52 -15.12 27.54
N TYR A 798 26.09 -16.08 28.28
CA TYR A 798 26.67 -15.81 29.59
C TYR A 798 27.90 -14.90 29.51
N HIS A 799 28.80 -15.13 28.54
CA HIS A 799 29.90 -14.21 28.24
C HIS A 799 29.39 -12.80 27.91
N ASN A 800 28.43 -12.68 26.99
CA ASN A 800 27.82 -11.41 26.60
C ASN A 800 27.16 -10.69 27.77
N SER A 801 26.54 -11.42 28.69
CA SER A 801 25.94 -10.87 29.91
C SER A 801 27.00 -10.32 30.88
N HIS A 802 28.12 -11.04 31.05
CA HIS A 802 29.26 -10.58 31.86
C HIS A 802 29.93 -9.35 31.26
N LEU A 803 30.10 -9.32 29.94
CA LEU A 803 30.63 -8.17 29.22
C LEU A 803 29.72 -6.95 29.40
N GLN A 804 28.40 -7.08 29.22
CA GLN A 804 27.46 -5.97 29.43
C GLN A 804 27.52 -5.39 30.85
N VAL A 805 27.54 -6.24 31.89
CA VAL A 805 27.69 -5.81 33.29
C VAL A 805 29.01 -5.07 33.52
N ALA A 806 30.11 -5.54 32.93
CA ALA A 806 31.41 -4.88 33.04
C ALA A 806 31.45 -3.53 32.28
N LEU A 807 30.80 -3.43 31.12
CA LEU A 807 30.63 -2.19 30.36
C LEU A 807 29.75 -1.17 31.12
N GLU A 808 28.73 -1.60 31.87
CA GLU A 808 28.02 -0.72 32.80
C GLU A 808 28.92 -0.18 33.92
N GLY A 809 29.89 -0.98 34.38
CA GLY A 809 30.94 -0.52 35.29
C GLY A 809 31.77 0.61 34.66
N LEU A 810 32.25 0.40 33.42
CA LEU A 810 33.01 1.42 32.69
C LEU A 810 32.21 2.70 32.43
N ARG A 811 30.92 2.62 32.09
CA ARG A 811 30.07 3.81 31.90
C ARG A 811 29.94 4.66 33.18
N LYS A 812 30.01 4.03 34.36
CA LYS A 812 29.99 4.73 35.66
C LYS A 812 31.37 5.34 35.99
N GLU A 813 32.45 4.71 35.55
CA GLU A 813 33.83 5.20 35.71
C GLU A 813 34.16 6.35 34.73
N TYR A 814 33.60 6.31 33.52
CA TYR A 814 33.85 7.25 32.42
C TYR A 814 32.55 7.88 31.88
N PRO A 815 31.83 8.71 32.68
CA PRO A 815 30.49 9.22 32.31
C PRO A 815 30.47 10.18 31.11
N ASN A 816 31.63 10.68 30.67
CA ASN A 816 31.78 11.56 29.51
C ASN A 816 32.18 10.81 28.22
N ILE A 817 32.22 9.47 28.25
CA ILE A 817 32.65 8.62 27.14
C ILE A 817 31.46 7.74 26.72
N HIS A 818 31.16 7.72 25.43
CA HIS A 818 30.09 6.91 24.87
C HIS A 818 30.58 5.48 24.66
N ILE A 819 30.36 4.63 25.68
CA ILE A 819 30.71 3.21 25.66
C ILE A 819 29.47 2.39 25.33
N ILE A 820 29.42 1.77 24.16
CA ILE A 820 28.26 1.08 23.61
C ILE A 820 28.53 -0.42 23.54
N TYR A 821 27.50 -1.24 23.75
CA TYR A 821 27.57 -2.69 23.54
C TYR A 821 27.06 -3.01 22.14
N GLY A 822 27.90 -3.64 21.31
CA GLY A 822 27.53 -4.09 19.96
C GLY A 822 26.93 -5.50 20.01
N ASP A 823 25.61 -5.61 19.89
CA ASP A 823 24.88 -6.86 20.08
C ASP A 823 24.82 -7.74 18.81
N ILE A 824 25.97 -8.33 18.45
CA ILE A 824 26.07 -9.23 17.28
C ILE A 824 25.26 -10.52 17.50
N TYR A 825 25.00 -10.90 18.76
CA TYR A 825 24.18 -12.07 19.09
C TYR A 825 22.74 -11.90 18.57
N ASN A 826 22.09 -10.79 18.91
CA ASN A 826 20.73 -10.52 18.42
C ASN A 826 20.69 -10.06 16.95
N ALA A 827 21.78 -9.50 16.42
CA ALA A 827 21.93 -9.29 14.98
C ALA A 827 21.85 -10.63 14.21
N LEU A 828 22.56 -11.66 14.68
CA LEU A 828 22.51 -12.99 14.06
C LEU A 828 21.14 -13.66 14.28
N GLN A 829 20.55 -13.57 15.47
CA GLN A 829 19.19 -14.08 15.72
C GLN A 829 18.18 -13.47 14.74
N SER A 830 18.27 -12.17 14.47
CA SER A 830 17.42 -11.48 13.48
C SER A 830 17.54 -12.04 12.07
N ILE A 831 18.73 -12.52 11.67
CA ILE A 831 18.95 -13.24 10.41
C ILE A 831 18.33 -14.64 10.48
N LEU A 832 18.57 -15.38 11.56
CA LEU A 832 18.06 -16.74 11.75
C LEU A 832 16.52 -16.80 11.75
N ASP A 833 15.85 -15.78 12.31
CA ASP A 833 14.39 -15.67 12.35
C ASP A 833 13.76 -15.30 11.01
N ASN A 834 14.45 -14.50 10.19
CA ASN A 834 13.94 -13.95 8.93
C ASN A 834 14.58 -14.56 7.69
N PHE A 835 15.36 -15.62 7.84
CA PHE A 835 16.31 -16.13 6.84
C PHE A 835 15.71 -16.31 5.42
N SER A 836 14.50 -16.87 5.35
CA SER A 836 13.79 -17.09 4.08
C SER A 836 13.37 -15.78 3.39
N LYS A 837 13.03 -14.72 4.14
CA LYS A 837 12.75 -13.38 3.60
C LYS A 837 14.02 -12.70 3.10
N LEU A 838 15.14 -12.93 3.79
CA LEU A 838 16.45 -12.33 3.51
C LEU A 838 17.21 -13.02 2.35
N GLY A 839 16.66 -14.12 1.80
CA GLY A 839 17.23 -14.87 0.68
C GLY A 839 18.10 -16.07 1.06
N PHE A 840 18.33 -16.31 2.36
CA PHE A 840 19.12 -17.45 2.82
C PHE A 840 18.33 -18.76 2.71
N LYS A 841 19.03 -19.82 2.28
CA LYS A 841 18.54 -21.21 2.25
C LYS A 841 19.30 -22.11 3.23
N SER A 842 20.50 -21.73 3.64
CA SER A 842 21.31 -22.51 4.59
C SER A 842 21.78 -21.66 5.77
N LEU A 843 21.37 -22.07 6.96
CA LEU A 843 21.65 -21.39 8.23
C LEU A 843 22.90 -21.91 8.95
N THR A 844 23.24 -23.18 8.76
CA THR A 844 24.18 -23.93 9.62
C THR A 844 25.22 -24.72 8.83
N GLN A 845 25.25 -24.59 7.50
CA GLN A 845 26.28 -25.19 6.65
C GLN A 845 27.22 -24.12 6.10
N ALA A 846 28.50 -24.48 5.91
CA ALA A 846 29.46 -23.65 5.20
C ALA A 846 29.18 -23.65 3.69
N CYS A 847 29.28 -22.50 3.02
CA CYS A 847 29.29 -22.45 1.54
C CYS A 847 30.58 -23.08 0.97
N CYS A 848 31.73 -22.76 1.55
CA CYS A 848 33.06 -23.26 1.18
C CYS A 848 33.52 -24.29 2.21
N GLY A 849 33.51 -25.57 1.85
CA GLY A 849 33.66 -26.65 2.82
C GLY A 849 33.62 -28.04 2.17
N ILE A 850 33.77 -29.10 2.98
CA ILE A 850 33.97 -30.47 2.47
C ILE A 850 33.13 -31.54 3.19
N GLY A 851 31.87 -31.65 2.78
CA GLY A 851 31.01 -32.81 3.08
C GLY A 851 30.53 -32.88 4.53
N GLY A 852 29.87 -33.97 4.91
CA GLY A 852 29.22 -34.07 6.23
C GLY A 852 27.95 -33.21 6.35
N LYS A 853 27.29 -33.25 7.51
CA LYS A 853 25.97 -32.61 7.72
C LYS A 853 26.01 -31.09 7.55
N TYR A 854 27.10 -30.44 7.94
CA TYR A 854 27.26 -28.99 7.96
C TYR A 854 28.22 -28.48 6.87
N ASN A 855 28.48 -29.30 5.84
CA ASN A 855 29.53 -29.10 4.85
C ASN A 855 30.94 -28.91 5.46
N TYR A 856 31.19 -29.53 6.61
CA TYR A 856 32.50 -29.64 7.24
C TYR A 856 32.67 -31.04 7.85
N SER A 857 33.91 -31.52 7.93
CA SER A 857 34.27 -32.87 8.41
C SER A 857 35.58 -32.83 9.20
N ARG A 858 35.58 -33.40 10.41
CA ARG A 858 36.76 -33.49 11.29
C ARG A 858 37.86 -34.40 10.73
N ASP A 859 37.48 -35.39 9.93
CA ASP A 859 38.39 -36.43 9.43
C ASP A 859 39.21 -35.97 8.21
N ARG A 860 39.01 -34.73 7.75
CA ARG A 860 39.72 -34.13 6.62
C ARG A 860 40.42 -32.84 7.05
N ALA A 861 41.73 -32.80 6.93
CA ALA A 861 42.55 -31.61 7.24
C ALA A 861 42.41 -30.45 6.21
N GLN A 862 41.43 -30.52 5.30
CA GLN A 862 41.26 -29.58 4.19
C GLN A 862 40.27 -28.46 4.54
N GLY A 863 40.78 -27.25 4.72
CA GLY A 863 39.96 -26.03 4.92
C GLY A 863 39.63 -25.29 3.62
N CYS A 864 38.67 -24.36 3.68
CA CYS A 864 38.31 -23.50 2.55
C CYS A 864 39.54 -22.82 1.92
N GLY A 865 39.63 -22.82 0.59
CA GLY A 865 40.78 -22.28 -0.16
C GLY A 865 42.01 -23.19 -0.22
N GLN A 866 41.86 -24.47 0.13
CA GLN A 866 42.79 -25.54 -0.25
C GLN A 866 42.30 -26.28 -1.51
N ALA A 867 43.23 -26.93 -2.22
CA ALA A 867 42.94 -27.64 -3.46
C ALA A 867 41.94 -28.78 -3.26
N GLY A 868 40.89 -28.81 -4.08
CA GLY A 868 39.85 -29.85 -4.05
C GLY A 868 38.70 -29.60 -3.07
N VAL A 869 38.70 -28.49 -2.32
CA VAL A 869 37.56 -28.09 -1.47
C VAL A 869 36.51 -27.35 -2.32
N PRO A 870 35.26 -27.85 -2.41
CA PRO A 870 34.22 -27.21 -3.21
C PRO A 870 33.66 -25.94 -2.55
N VAL A 871 33.05 -25.11 -3.39
CA VAL A 871 32.34 -23.88 -3.02
C VAL A 871 30.91 -23.99 -3.53
N CYS A 872 29.94 -23.51 -2.75
CA CYS A 872 28.54 -23.44 -3.16
C CYS A 872 28.35 -22.52 -4.38
N SER A 873 27.31 -22.75 -5.18
CA SER A 873 27.07 -22.00 -6.42
C SER A 873 26.62 -20.55 -6.20
N ASN A 874 26.06 -20.23 -5.03
CA ASN A 874 25.58 -18.90 -4.69
C ASN A 874 25.85 -18.60 -3.20
N PRO A 875 26.97 -17.94 -2.85
CA PRO A 875 27.30 -17.60 -1.46
C PRO A 875 26.23 -16.79 -0.73
N ALA A 876 25.46 -15.96 -1.44
CA ALA A 876 24.40 -15.14 -0.84
C ALA A 876 23.24 -15.95 -0.22
N GLU A 877 23.13 -17.25 -0.53
CA GLU A 877 22.11 -18.14 0.05
C GLU A 877 22.56 -18.80 1.37
N TYR A 878 23.78 -18.53 1.83
CA TYR A 878 24.39 -19.14 3.03
C TYR A 878 24.71 -18.07 4.06
N VAL A 879 24.45 -18.33 5.34
CA VAL A 879 24.87 -17.45 6.44
C VAL A 879 26.38 -17.53 6.67
N PHE A 880 26.95 -18.75 6.62
CA PHE A 880 28.36 -19.00 6.86
C PHE A 880 29.13 -19.28 5.57
N TRP A 881 30.23 -18.55 5.39
CA TRP A 881 31.16 -18.75 4.29
C TRP A 881 31.96 -20.04 4.48
N ASP A 882 32.59 -20.19 5.65
CA ASP A 882 33.37 -21.36 6.02
C ASP A 882 32.92 -21.92 7.40
N VAL A 883 33.83 -22.54 8.15
CA VAL A 883 33.54 -23.14 9.46
C VAL A 883 33.19 -22.14 10.57
N ALA A 884 33.53 -20.86 10.42
CA ALA A 884 33.36 -19.83 11.45
C ALA A 884 32.95 -18.46 10.91
N HIS A 885 33.33 -18.09 9.69
CA HIS A 885 33.13 -16.75 9.16
C HIS A 885 31.81 -16.61 8.39
N PHE A 886 31.26 -15.39 8.39
CA PHE A 886 30.04 -15.05 7.67
C PHE A 886 30.28 -14.80 6.18
N THR A 887 29.24 -14.97 5.39
CA THR A 887 29.24 -14.54 3.98
C THR A 887 29.16 -13.02 3.86
N HIS A 888 29.57 -12.46 2.72
CA HIS A 888 29.38 -11.06 2.33
C HIS A 888 27.91 -10.60 2.57
N GLN A 889 26.94 -11.45 2.20
CA GLN A 889 25.51 -11.17 2.39
C GLN A 889 25.09 -11.16 3.87
N ALA A 890 25.61 -12.08 4.69
CA ALA A 890 25.33 -12.09 6.13
C ALA A 890 26.02 -10.94 6.86
N ASN A 891 27.30 -10.64 6.55
CA ASN A 891 28.02 -9.48 7.06
C ASN A 891 27.27 -8.16 6.79
N LYS A 892 26.67 -8.03 5.61
CA LYS A 892 25.81 -6.87 5.28
C LYS A 892 24.65 -6.75 6.27
N TYR A 893 23.79 -7.75 6.38
CA TYR A 893 22.61 -7.68 7.27
C TYR A 893 22.98 -7.54 8.76
N LEU A 894 24.07 -8.19 9.21
CA LEU A 894 24.59 -8.01 10.56
C LEU A 894 25.00 -6.54 10.79
N SER A 895 25.73 -5.94 9.84
CA SER A 895 26.16 -4.54 9.95
C SER A 895 24.97 -3.56 9.94
N GLU A 896 23.98 -3.75 9.07
CA GLU A 896 22.77 -2.91 9.01
C GLU A 896 22.00 -2.95 10.34
N TRP A 897 21.85 -4.14 10.93
CA TRP A 897 21.23 -4.30 12.24
C TRP A 897 22.03 -3.62 13.36
N LEU A 898 23.36 -3.80 13.37
CA LEU A 898 24.25 -3.19 14.37
C LEU A 898 24.26 -1.67 14.28
N ILE A 899 24.33 -1.10 13.06
CA ILE A 899 24.24 0.34 12.81
C ILE A 899 22.92 0.89 13.37
N LYS A 900 21.79 0.24 13.06
CA LYS A 900 20.47 0.61 13.59
C LYS A 900 20.40 0.56 15.12
N ASN A 901 21.09 -0.38 15.76
CA ASN A 901 21.15 -0.51 17.22
C ASN A 901 22.04 0.57 17.87
N MET A 902 23.22 0.86 17.31
CA MET A 902 24.22 1.73 17.91
C MET A 902 24.04 3.22 17.59
N LEU A 903 23.48 3.58 16.42
CA LEU A 903 23.33 4.97 15.98
C LEU A 903 22.59 5.87 16.98
N PRO A 904 21.48 5.46 17.63
CA PRO A 904 20.82 6.27 18.66
C PRO A 904 21.65 6.44 19.94
N GLN A 905 22.59 5.53 20.21
CA GLN A 905 23.43 5.50 21.42
C GLN A 905 24.71 6.35 21.27
N LEU A 906 25.21 6.53 20.04
CA LEU A 906 26.38 7.36 19.71
C LEU A 906 26.16 8.87 19.93
N GLN A 907 24.90 9.31 20.08
CA GLN A 907 24.49 10.71 20.33
C GLN A 907 25.09 11.72 19.31
N CYS A 908 25.05 11.33 18.04
CA CYS A 908 25.57 12.11 16.91
C CYS A 908 24.85 13.46 16.75
N ALA A 909 25.63 14.54 16.55
CA ALA A 909 25.18 15.95 16.60
C ALA A 909 25.28 16.71 15.26
#